data_AF-W1X3I8-F1
#
_entry.id   AF-W1X3I8-F1
#
_cell.length_a   1.000
_cell.length_b   1.000
_cell.length_c   1.000
_cell.angle_alpha   90.00
_cell.angle_beta   90.00
_cell.angle_gamma   90.00
#
_symmetry.space_group_name_H-M   'P 1'
#
loop_
_entity.id
_entity.type
_entity.pdbx_description
1 polymer ?
#
loop_
_entity_poly.entity_id
_entity_poly.type
_entity_poly.pdbx_seq_one_letter_code
_entity_poly.pdbx_strand_id
1 'polypeptide(L)'
;DDDYAGISTGGRVLAVNSQTRTLTLDREITLPSSGTTLISLVDGSGNPVSVEVQSVTDGVKVKVSRVPDGVAEYSVWGLKLPTLRQRLFRCVSIRENDDGTYAITAVQHVPAKEAIVDNGAHFDGDQSGTVNGVTPPAVQHLTAEVTADSGEYQVLARWDTPKVVKGVSFMLRLTVAADDGSERLVSTARTTETTYRFTQLALGNYRLTVRAANAWGQQGDPASVSFRIAAPAVPSRIELTPGYFQITATPHLAVYDPTVQFEFWFSEKRITDIRQVETTARYLGTALYWIAASINIKPGHDYYFYIRSVNTVGKSAFVEAVGRASDDAEGYLDFFKGKITESHLGKELLEKVELTEDNASRLEEFSKEWKDANDKWNAMWAVKIEQTKDGKHYVAGIGLSMEDTEEGKLSQFLVAANRIAFIDPANGNETPMFVAQGNQIFMNDVFLKRLTAPTITSGGNPPAFSLTSDGKLTAKNADISGSVNANAGTLNNVTVNENCTIKGMLEATQVRGDFVKAVSKSFPKQAGTWGNTETPNGTVTVTISDDHNFDRQIIIPPIIFNGIAYSDPGSGNNPGGTRYTGYGFEVRKNGVLIASRETKGAIPGSYSAVIDMPSGRGSVTLEFKVFHKGNQWAGNITDCTVIVTKKAASGISIR
;
A
#
# COMPACT_ATOMS: atom_id res chain seq x y z
N ASP A 1 14.37 -24.00 -13.50
CA ASP A 1 14.84 -24.44 -14.82
C ASP A 1 16.13 -25.20 -14.60
N ASP A 2 15.97 -26.40 -14.06
CA ASP A 2 17.10 -27.24 -13.58
C ASP A 2 17.89 -27.83 -14.75
N ASP A 3 17.30 -27.78 -15.95
CA ASP A 3 17.83 -28.39 -17.16
C ASP A 3 19.08 -27.68 -17.70
N TYR A 4 19.22 -26.37 -17.42
CA TYR A 4 20.39 -25.56 -17.76
C TYR A 4 21.38 -25.39 -16.61
N ALA A 5 21.08 -25.90 -15.41
CA ALA A 5 21.96 -25.81 -14.26
C ALA A 5 23.24 -26.63 -14.50
N GLY A 6 24.41 -26.02 -14.27
CA GLY A 6 25.70 -26.66 -14.51
C GLY A 6 26.16 -26.68 -15.97
N ILE A 7 25.48 -25.95 -16.87
CA ILE A 7 25.94 -25.71 -18.23
C ILE A 7 26.84 -24.46 -18.22
N SER A 8 28.16 -24.67 -18.30
CA SER A 8 29.13 -23.56 -18.35
C SER A 8 29.46 -23.09 -19.77
N THR A 9 29.09 -23.88 -20.78
CA THR A 9 29.44 -23.65 -22.18
C THR A 9 28.34 -24.23 -23.06
N GLY A 10 27.84 -23.47 -24.04
CA GLY A 10 26.80 -23.93 -24.96
C GLY A 10 26.83 -23.15 -26.27
N GLY A 11 26.04 -23.58 -27.24
CA GLY A 11 26.05 -23.03 -28.59
C GLY A 11 25.07 -23.69 -29.54
N ARG A 12 25.42 -23.71 -30.83
CA ARG A 12 24.65 -24.32 -31.93
C ARG A 12 25.37 -25.54 -32.51
N VAL A 13 24.61 -26.55 -32.88
CA VAL A 13 25.11 -27.69 -33.67
C VAL A 13 25.18 -27.26 -35.12
N LEU A 14 26.32 -27.40 -35.79
CA LEU A 14 26.52 -27.03 -37.19
C LEU A 14 26.28 -28.19 -38.16
N ALA A 15 26.47 -29.43 -37.71
CA ALA A 15 26.22 -30.63 -38.51
C ALA A 15 25.90 -31.82 -37.59
N VAL A 16 25.01 -32.70 -38.05
CA VAL A 16 24.63 -33.93 -37.34
C VAL A 16 24.89 -35.14 -38.24
N ASN A 17 25.67 -36.10 -37.76
CA ASN A 17 25.85 -37.38 -38.42
C ASN A 17 25.34 -38.50 -37.50
N SER A 18 24.08 -38.89 -37.67
CA SER A 18 23.40 -39.89 -36.84
C SER A 18 23.97 -41.30 -36.99
N GLN A 19 24.54 -41.64 -38.16
CA GLN A 19 25.16 -42.95 -38.39
C GLN A 19 26.44 -43.14 -37.56
N THR A 20 27.27 -42.11 -37.48
CA THR A 20 28.52 -42.13 -36.71
C THR A 20 28.38 -41.59 -35.28
N ARG A 21 27.20 -41.05 -34.95
CA ARG A 21 26.85 -40.38 -33.69
C ARG A 21 27.77 -39.19 -33.39
N THR A 22 28.07 -38.43 -34.43
CA THR A 22 28.97 -37.27 -34.34
C THR A 22 28.19 -35.98 -34.55
N LEU A 23 28.42 -35.01 -33.65
CA LEU A 23 27.92 -33.64 -33.74
C LEU A 23 29.09 -32.71 -34.05
N THR A 24 28.93 -31.80 -34.99
CA THR A 24 29.87 -30.68 -35.17
C THR A 24 29.31 -29.46 -34.46
N LEU A 25 30.07 -28.87 -33.55
CA LEU A 25 29.66 -27.71 -32.75
C LEU A 25 30.15 -26.40 -33.37
N ASP A 26 29.50 -25.29 -33.03
CA ASP A 26 29.83 -23.94 -33.46
C ASP A 26 31.08 -23.34 -32.79
N ARG A 27 31.62 -24.00 -31.77
CA ARG A 27 32.83 -23.58 -31.04
C ARG A 27 33.53 -24.77 -30.42
N GLU A 28 34.81 -24.57 -30.12
CA GLU A 28 35.65 -25.59 -29.49
C GLU A 28 35.22 -25.87 -28.04
N ILE A 29 35.32 -27.15 -27.66
CA ILE A 29 35.16 -27.61 -26.29
C ILE A 29 36.34 -28.50 -25.88
N THR A 30 36.64 -28.50 -24.59
CA THR A 30 37.67 -29.35 -23.99
C THR A 30 37.05 -30.25 -22.94
N LEU A 31 37.36 -31.54 -22.98
CA LEU A 31 36.89 -32.49 -21.97
C LEU A 31 37.77 -32.45 -20.70
N PRO A 32 37.17 -32.55 -19.51
CA PRO A 32 37.92 -32.70 -18.26
C PRO A 32 38.67 -34.03 -18.20
N SER A 33 39.79 -34.07 -17.48
CA SER A 33 40.66 -35.25 -17.34
C SER A 33 40.07 -36.38 -16.50
N SER A 34 38.93 -36.15 -15.81
CA SER A 34 38.21 -37.16 -15.03
C SER A 34 36.72 -36.83 -14.91
N GLY A 35 35.90 -37.88 -14.79
CA GLY A 35 34.43 -37.80 -14.69
C GLY A 35 33.71 -37.88 -16.03
N THR A 36 32.44 -38.32 -15.99
CA THR A 36 31.58 -38.41 -17.18
C THR A 36 31.11 -37.02 -17.58
N THR A 37 31.35 -36.63 -18.83
CA THR A 37 30.88 -35.36 -19.38
C THR A 37 29.60 -35.59 -20.19
N LEU A 38 28.58 -34.78 -19.94
CA LEU A 38 27.31 -34.86 -20.66
C LEU A 38 27.15 -33.63 -21.55
N ILE A 39 26.57 -33.83 -22.73
CA ILE A 39 26.07 -32.74 -23.58
C ILE A 39 24.54 -32.78 -23.57
N SER A 40 23.95 -31.66 -23.16
CA SER A 40 22.51 -31.42 -23.19
C SER A 40 22.13 -30.92 -24.57
N LEU A 41 21.15 -31.57 -25.19
CA LEU A 41 20.59 -31.24 -26.51
C LEU A 41 19.09 -31.04 -26.36
N VAL A 42 18.44 -30.40 -27.34
CA VAL A 42 16.97 -30.29 -27.38
C VAL A 42 16.44 -31.25 -28.42
N ASP A 43 15.55 -32.16 -28.02
CA ASP A 43 14.91 -33.12 -28.93
C ASP A 43 13.82 -32.47 -29.80
N GLY A 44 13.26 -33.25 -30.72
CA GLY A 44 12.20 -32.78 -31.64
C GLY A 44 10.89 -32.33 -30.96
N SER A 45 10.71 -32.63 -29.67
CA SER A 45 9.56 -32.18 -28.87
C SER A 45 9.87 -30.94 -28.02
N GLY A 46 11.08 -30.39 -28.13
CA GLY A 46 11.51 -29.23 -27.35
C GLY A 46 12.02 -29.57 -25.95
N ASN A 47 12.22 -30.85 -25.62
CA ASN A 47 12.70 -31.26 -24.30
C ASN A 47 14.23 -31.36 -24.24
N PRO A 48 14.86 -30.95 -23.12
CA PRO A 48 16.29 -31.11 -22.93
C PRO A 48 16.64 -32.58 -22.63
N VAL A 49 17.53 -33.16 -23.43
CA VAL A 49 18.03 -34.53 -23.31
C VAL A 49 19.54 -34.50 -23.13
N SER A 50 20.03 -35.08 -22.03
CA SER A 50 21.47 -35.19 -21.77
C SER A 50 22.01 -36.51 -22.33
N VAL A 51 23.09 -36.45 -23.11
CA VAL A 51 23.77 -37.62 -23.66
C VAL A 51 25.26 -37.58 -23.31
N GLU A 52 25.84 -38.74 -23.04
CA GLU A 52 27.27 -38.83 -22.72
C GLU A 52 28.15 -38.48 -23.93
N VAL A 53 29.18 -37.68 -23.68
CA VAL A 53 30.25 -37.38 -24.64
C VAL A 53 31.33 -38.45 -24.53
N GLN A 54 31.56 -39.19 -25.62
CA GLN A 54 32.53 -40.28 -25.68
C GLN A 54 33.92 -39.80 -26.10
N SER A 55 33.99 -38.86 -27.03
CA SER A 55 35.26 -38.27 -27.49
C SER A 55 35.04 -36.94 -28.19
N VAL A 56 36.07 -36.09 -28.19
CA VAL A 56 36.11 -34.85 -28.96
C VAL A 56 37.32 -34.88 -29.89
N THR A 57 37.12 -34.52 -31.17
CA THR A 57 38.16 -34.43 -32.19
C THR A 57 38.20 -33.00 -32.71
N ASP A 58 39.41 -32.46 -32.86
CA ASP A 58 39.65 -31.08 -33.32
C ASP A 58 38.90 -30.00 -32.50
N GLY A 59 38.57 -30.28 -31.24
CA GLY A 59 37.80 -29.39 -30.36
C GLY A 59 36.31 -29.22 -30.71
N VAL A 60 35.90 -29.47 -31.95
CA VAL A 60 34.53 -29.14 -32.44
C VAL A 60 33.69 -30.36 -32.83
N LYS A 61 34.30 -31.53 -33.10
CA LYS A 61 33.57 -32.75 -33.46
C LYS A 61 33.39 -33.62 -32.23
N VAL A 62 32.16 -33.80 -31.80
CA VAL A 62 31.80 -34.48 -30.55
C VAL A 62 31.08 -35.78 -30.87
N LYS A 63 31.68 -36.90 -30.48
CA LYS A 63 31.03 -38.20 -30.54
C LYS A 63 30.21 -38.43 -29.29
N VAL A 64 28.93 -38.72 -29.45
CA VAL A 64 27.98 -38.93 -28.36
C VAL A 64 27.51 -40.38 -28.30
N SER A 65 27.09 -40.81 -27.11
CA SER A 65 26.53 -42.16 -26.89
C SER A 65 25.34 -42.48 -27.81
N ARG A 66 24.47 -41.49 -28.04
CA ARG A 66 23.37 -41.49 -29.02
C ARG A 66 23.05 -40.08 -29.48
N VAL A 67 22.52 -39.93 -30.68
CA VAL A 67 21.92 -38.66 -31.15
C VAL A 67 20.42 -38.73 -30.84
N PRO A 68 19.87 -37.86 -29.98
CA PRO A 68 18.43 -37.83 -29.71
C PRO A 68 17.61 -37.51 -30.96
N ASP A 69 16.40 -38.07 -31.04
CA ASP A 69 15.49 -37.87 -32.16
C ASP A 69 15.09 -36.38 -32.28
N GLY A 70 15.16 -35.85 -33.50
CA GLY A 70 14.83 -34.44 -33.79
C GLY A 70 15.97 -33.45 -33.55
N VAL A 71 17.14 -33.89 -33.09
CA VAL A 71 18.37 -33.05 -33.13
C VAL A 71 18.81 -32.87 -34.58
N ALA A 72 18.95 -31.61 -34.99
CA ALA A 72 19.30 -31.20 -36.35
C ALA A 72 20.35 -30.08 -36.35
N GLU A 73 20.75 -29.64 -37.54
CA GLU A 73 21.55 -28.41 -37.68
C GLU A 73 20.83 -27.23 -37.02
N TYR A 74 21.59 -26.37 -36.37
CA TYR A 74 21.18 -25.26 -35.52
C TYR A 74 20.46 -25.61 -34.20
N SER A 75 20.34 -26.90 -33.83
CA SER A 75 19.89 -27.29 -32.48
C SER A 75 20.79 -26.67 -31.39
N VAL A 76 20.18 -26.32 -30.25
CA VAL A 76 20.90 -25.82 -29.07
C VAL A 76 21.67 -26.98 -28.44
N TRP A 77 22.89 -26.72 -27.97
CA TRP A 77 23.61 -27.64 -27.09
C TRP A 77 24.21 -26.92 -25.89
N GLY A 78 24.44 -27.67 -24.81
CA GLY A 78 25.15 -27.18 -23.62
C GLY A 78 25.94 -28.29 -22.93
N LEU A 79 27.19 -28.01 -22.56
CA LEU A 79 28.10 -28.95 -21.90
C LEU A 79 27.88 -28.91 -20.38
N LYS A 80 27.55 -30.07 -19.80
CA LYS A 80 27.45 -30.28 -18.35
C LYS A 80 28.74 -30.90 -17.84
N LEU A 81 29.50 -30.12 -17.05
CA LEU A 81 30.78 -30.56 -16.48
C LEU A 81 30.58 -31.25 -15.13
N PRO A 82 31.28 -32.37 -14.87
CA PRO A 82 31.17 -33.11 -13.61
C PRO A 82 31.68 -32.35 -12.37
N THR A 83 32.44 -31.26 -12.56
CA THR A 83 33.00 -30.43 -11.48
C THR A 83 32.04 -29.37 -10.94
N LEU A 84 30.92 -29.10 -11.64
CA LEU A 84 29.94 -28.10 -11.23
C LEU A 84 28.90 -28.73 -10.30
N ARG A 85 28.95 -28.36 -9.02
CA ARG A 85 27.94 -28.78 -8.03
C ARG A 85 26.66 -27.96 -8.20
N GLN A 86 25.54 -28.65 -8.39
CA GLN A 86 24.22 -28.03 -8.25
C GLN A 86 24.04 -27.55 -6.81
N ARG A 87 23.63 -26.29 -6.67
CA ARG A 87 23.30 -25.68 -5.39
C ARG A 87 21.94 -25.02 -5.52
N LEU A 88 21.04 -25.34 -4.61
CA LEU A 88 19.75 -24.69 -4.53
C LEU A 88 19.92 -23.34 -3.85
N PHE A 89 19.49 -22.29 -4.54
CA PHE A 89 19.46 -20.95 -4.01
C PHE A 89 18.02 -20.45 -4.04
N ARG A 90 17.56 -19.87 -2.93
CA ARG A 90 16.30 -19.13 -2.92
C ARG A 90 16.61 -17.70 -3.34
N CYS A 91 16.14 -17.30 -4.51
CA CYS A 91 16.21 -15.91 -4.95
C CYS A 91 15.46 -15.02 -3.97
N VAL A 92 16.14 -14.02 -3.42
CA VAL A 92 15.59 -13.03 -2.47
C VAL A 92 15.22 -11.75 -3.19
N SER A 93 16.05 -11.31 -4.13
CA SER A 93 15.78 -10.11 -4.94
C SER A 93 16.56 -10.14 -6.25
N ILE A 94 15.97 -9.57 -7.29
CA ILE A 94 16.64 -9.27 -8.56
C ILE A 94 16.59 -7.75 -8.74
N ARG A 95 17.74 -7.14 -9.01
CA ARG A 95 17.86 -5.70 -9.33
C ARG A 95 18.52 -5.57 -10.70
N GLU A 96 17.97 -4.71 -11.53
CA GLU A 96 18.60 -4.28 -12.78
C GLU A 96 19.58 -3.14 -12.47
N ASN A 97 20.81 -3.26 -12.95
CA ASN A 97 21.84 -2.24 -12.86
C ASN A 97 21.82 -1.36 -14.11
N ASP A 98 22.40 -0.16 -13.99
CA ASP A 98 22.38 0.86 -15.06
C ASP A 98 23.17 0.45 -16.32
N ASP A 99 23.98 -0.60 -16.25
CA ASP A 99 24.75 -1.16 -17.38
C ASP A 99 24.00 -2.29 -18.12
N GLY A 100 22.73 -2.52 -17.80
CA GLY A 100 21.90 -3.58 -18.40
C GLY A 100 22.18 -4.97 -17.84
N THR A 101 22.94 -5.08 -16.74
CA THR A 101 23.15 -6.35 -16.04
C THR A 101 22.15 -6.53 -14.89
N TYR A 102 21.86 -7.77 -14.52
CA TYR A 102 21.00 -8.09 -13.37
C TYR A 102 21.84 -8.59 -12.19
N ALA A 103 21.69 -7.95 -11.03
CA ALA A 103 22.19 -8.43 -9.76
C ALA A 103 21.14 -9.29 -9.06
N ILE A 104 21.47 -10.57 -8.81
CA ILE A 104 20.61 -11.52 -8.11
C ILE A 104 21.17 -11.75 -6.71
N THR A 105 20.40 -11.40 -5.68
CA THR A 105 20.69 -11.78 -4.29
C THR A 105 19.93 -13.06 -3.98
N ALA A 106 20.63 -14.10 -3.56
CA ALA A 106 20.01 -15.38 -3.23
C ALA A 106 20.62 -16.01 -1.98
N VAL A 107 19.81 -16.73 -1.21
CA VAL A 107 20.23 -17.45 -0.02
C VAL A 107 20.48 -18.91 -0.38
N GLN A 108 21.67 -19.41 -0.06
CA GLN A 108 22.01 -20.81 -0.30
C GLN A 108 21.20 -21.71 0.63
N HIS A 109 20.54 -22.72 0.07
CA HIS A 109 19.93 -23.79 0.84
C HIS A 109 21.03 -24.65 1.50
N VAL A 110 20.92 -24.87 2.80
CA VAL A 110 21.88 -25.66 3.61
C VAL A 110 21.14 -26.86 4.20
N PRO A 111 21.21 -28.04 3.57
CA PRO A 111 20.45 -29.23 3.97
C PRO A 111 20.68 -29.65 5.44
N ALA A 112 21.89 -29.41 5.97
CA ALA A 112 22.24 -29.76 7.35
C ALA A 112 21.49 -28.94 8.42
N LYS A 113 20.91 -27.78 8.08
CA LYS A 113 20.11 -26.98 9.03
C LYS A 113 18.64 -27.40 9.08
N GLU A 114 18.11 -27.92 7.98
CA GLU A 114 16.76 -28.46 7.87
C GLU A 114 16.60 -29.71 8.75
N ALA A 115 17.57 -30.63 8.68
CA ALA A 115 17.58 -31.86 9.49
C ALA A 115 17.64 -31.64 11.02
N ILE A 116 18.02 -30.45 11.51
CA ILE A 116 18.04 -30.11 12.93
C ILE A 116 16.71 -29.51 13.40
N VAL A 117 15.97 -28.87 12.49
CA VAL A 117 14.69 -28.23 12.79
C VAL A 117 13.53 -29.23 12.71
N ASP A 118 13.63 -30.24 11.84
CA ASP A 118 12.57 -31.24 11.60
C ASP A 118 12.63 -32.46 12.53
N ASN A 119 12.83 -32.24 13.82
CA ASN A 119 12.73 -33.30 14.83
C ASN A 119 11.24 -33.65 15.08
N GLY A 120 10.61 -34.33 14.12
CA GLY A 120 9.32 -35.00 14.30
C GLY A 120 8.15 -34.57 13.41
N ALA A 121 8.34 -33.68 12.42
CA ALA A 121 7.29 -33.35 11.46
C ALA A 121 7.49 -34.17 10.16
N HIS A 122 6.74 -35.25 10.01
CA HIS A 122 6.56 -35.94 8.73
C HIS A 122 5.38 -35.30 8.01
N PHE A 123 5.57 -34.88 6.76
CA PHE A 123 4.45 -34.65 5.84
C PHE A 123 4.20 -35.95 5.08
N ASP A 124 2.95 -36.43 5.12
CA ASP A 124 2.56 -37.64 4.40
C ASP A 124 2.84 -37.50 2.90
N GLY A 125 3.66 -38.42 2.40
CA GLY A 125 3.71 -38.79 0.99
C GLY A 125 4.92 -38.27 0.22
N ASP A 126 5.67 -39.20 -0.37
CA ASP A 126 6.59 -38.97 -1.47
C ASP A 126 5.88 -38.29 -2.64
N GLN A 127 5.85 -36.96 -2.67
CA GLN A 127 5.56 -36.20 -3.88
C GLN A 127 6.80 -35.40 -4.26
N SER A 128 7.58 -36.04 -5.13
CA SER A 128 8.58 -35.42 -5.98
C SER A 128 8.02 -34.11 -6.54
N GLY A 129 8.73 -33.01 -6.29
CA GLY A 129 8.39 -31.68 -6.80
C GLY A 129 8.54 -31.62 -8.31
N THR A 130 7.56 -32.11 -9.05
CA THR A 130 7.36 -31.74 -10.45
C THR A 130 6.48 -30.51 -10.50
N VAL A 131 7.06 -29.46 -11.10
CA VAL A 131 6.42 -28.27 -11.65
C VAL A 131 5.01 -28.60 -12.15
N ASN A 132 3.99 -27.91 -11.63
CA ASN A 132 2.60 -27.81 -12.10
C ASN A 132 1.46 -28.23 -11.11
N GLY A 133 1.48 -27.72 -9.89
CA GLY A 133 0.36 -27.83 -8.95
C GLY A 133 -0.15 -26.46 -8.53
N VAL A 134 -0.78 -25.70 -9.43
CA VAL A 134 -1.54 -24.52 -8.99
C VAL A 134 -2.77 -25.06 -8.25
N THR A 135 -2.72 -25.07 -6.92
CA THR A 135 -3.91 -25.34 -6.10
C THR A 135 -4.96 -24.30 -6.44
N PRO A 136 -6.13 -24.70 -6.99
CA PRO A 136 -7.15 -23.73 -7.37
C PRO A 136 -7.63 -22.97 -6.11
N PRO A 137 -7.69 -21.63 -6.15
CA PRO A 137 -8.09 -20.83 -5.00
C PRO A 137 -9.56 -21.06 -4.63
N ALA A 138 -9.91 -20.85 -3.36
CA ALA A 138 -11.31 -20.81 -2.95
C ALA A 138 -12.02 -19.62 -3.62
N VAL A 139 -13.27 -19.84 -4.04
CA VAL A 139 -14.16 -18.77 -4.50
C VAL A 139 -14.75 -18.05 -3.28
N GLN A 140 -14.75 -16.72 -3.28
CA GLN A 140 -15.26 -15.90 -2.19
C GLN A 140 -16.27 -14.87 -2.70
N HIS A 141 -17.13 -14.37 -1.80
CA HIS A 141 -18.14 -13.33 -2.09
C HIS A 141 -18.97 -13.60 -3.35
N LEU A 142 -19.35 -14.86 -3.59
CA LEU A 142 -20.20 -15.20 -4.72
C LEU A 142 -21.57 -14.53 -4.55
N THR A 143 -21.90 -13.60 -5.45
CA THR A 143 -23.20 -12.93 -5.54
C THR A 143 -23.89 -13.27 -6.85
N ALA A 144 -25.22 -13.19 -6.85
CA ALA A 144 -26.06 -13.39 -8.02
C ALA A 144 -27.11 -12.27 -8.07
N GLU A 145 -27.04 -11.43 -9.09
CA GLU A 145 -27.97 -10.31 -9.30
C GLU A 145 -28.96 -10.65 -10.42
N VAL A 146 -30.26 -10.62 -10.13
CA VAL A 146 -31.32 -10.92 -11.10
C VAL A 146 -31.73 -9.64 -11.82
N THR A 147 -31.70 -9.67 -13.15
CA THR A 147 -32.18 -8.60 -14.03
C THR A 147 -33.20 -9.13 -15.01
N ALA A 148 -34.21 -8.34 -15.36
CA ALA A 148 -35.12 -8.64 -16.44
C ALA A 148 -34.80 -7.71 -17.63
N ASP A 149 -34.54 -8.29 -18.79
CA ASP A 149 -34.32 -7.54 -20.03
C ASP A 149 -35.17 -8.15 -21.14
N SER A 150 -35.97 -7.32 -21.81
CA SER A 150 -36.75 -7.71 -22.99
C SER A 150 -37.65 -8.96 -22.79
N GLY A 151 -38.13 -9.19 -21.57
CA GLY A 151 -38.98 -10.33 -21.22
C GLY A 151 -38.24 -11.61 -20.84
N GLU A 152 -36.90 -11.60 -20.84
CA GLU A 152 -36.07 -12.71 -20.36
C GLU A 152 -35.41 -12.37 -19.02
N TYR A 153 -35.36 -13.36 -18.12
CA TYR A 153 -34.63 -13.21 -16.87
C TYR A 153 -33.17 -13.61 -17.06
N GLN A 154 -32.29 -12.73 -16.59
CA GLN A 154 -30.86 -12.92 -16.61
C GLN A 154 -30.32 -12.86 -15.19
N VAL A 155 -29.21 -13.54 -14.96
CA VAL A 155 -28.49 -13.50 -13.68
C VAL A 155 -27.04 -13.16 -13.96
N LEU A 156 -26.57 -12.07 -13.37
CA LEU A 156 -25.15 -11.73 -13.34
C LEU A 156 -24.54 -12.30 -12.06
N ALA A 157 -23.69 -13.31 -12.23
CA ALA A 157 -22.88 -13.85 -11.15
C ALA A 157 -21.55 -13.11 -11.06
N ARG A 158 -21.14 -12.74 -9.84
CA ARG A 158 -19.84 -12.12 -9.55
C ARG A 158 -19.21 -12.82 -8.36
N TRP A 159 -17.90 -12.97 -8.37
CA TRP A 159 -17.17 -13.56 -7.26
C TRP A 159 -15.74 -13.04 -7.21
N ASP A 160 -15.10 -13.24 -6.07
CA ASP A 160 -13.70 -12.92 -5.86
C ASP A 160 -12.88 -14.20 -5.68
N THR A 161 -11.57 -14.04 -5.83
CA THR A 161 -10.60 -15.01 -5.36
C THR A 161 -9.56 -14.29 -4.51
N PRO A 162 -9.06 -14.91 -3.42
CA PRO A 162 -8.09 -14.28 -2.53
C PRO A 162 -6.77 -13.92 -3.24
N LYS A 163 -6.48 -14.55 -4.40
CA LYS A 163 -5.36 -14.23 -5.29
C LYS A 163 -5.73 -14.57 -6.74
N VAL A 164 -5.35 -13.70 -7.68
CA VAL A 164 -5.41 -14.01 -9.12
C VAL A 164 -4.32 -15.03 -9.43
N VAL A 165 -4.70 -16.23 -9.85
CA VAL A 165 -3.74 -17.28 -10.21
C VAL A 165 -3.84 -17.59 -11.70
N LYS A 166 -2.71 -17.42 -12.41
CA LYS A 166 -2.62 -17.76 -13.83
C LYS A 166 -2.85 -19.27 -14.02
N GLY A 167 -3.62 -19.64 -15.04
CA GLY A 167 -3.90 -21.06 -15.36
C GLY A 167 -5.08 -21.67 -14.59
N VAL A 168 -5.87 -20.86 -13.89
CA VAL A 168 -7.13 -21.27 -13.25
C VAL A 168 -8.32 -20.83 -14.11
N SER A 169 -9.32 -21.69 -14.18
CA SER A 169 -10.64 -21.42 -14.77
C SER A 169 -11.72 -21.70 -13.73
N PHE A 170 -12.86 -21.05 -13.84
CA PHE A 170 -14.00 -21.24 -12.97
C PHE A 170 -15.04 -22.11 -13.65
N MET A 171 -15.46 -23.16 -12.96
CA MET A 171 -16.57 -24.02 -13.36
C MET A 171 -17.82 -23.60 -12.60
N LEU A 172 -18.85 -23.20 -13.33
CA LEU A 172 -20.14 -22.79 -12.80
C LEU A 172 -21.16 -23.90 -13.06
N ARG A 173 -21.98 -24.18 -12.05
CA ARG A 173 -23.11 -25.11 -12.12
C ARG A 173 -24.34 -24.39 -11.58
N LEU A 174 -25.30 -24.12 -12.46
CA LEU A 174 -26.59 -23.54 -12.11
C LEU A 174 -27.64 -24.65 -12.07
N THR A 175 -28.35 -24.74 -10.96
CA THR A 175 -29.44 -25.71 -10.74
C THR A 175 -30.71 -24.99 -10.33
N VAL A 176 -31.86 -25.60 -10.60
CA VAL A 176 -33.18 -25.14 -10.18
C VAL A 176 -33.84 -26.22 -9.32
N ALA A 177 -34.45 -25.83 -8.21
CA ALA A 177 -35.25 -26.73 -7.40
C ALA A 177 -36.59 -27.01 -8.09
N ALA A 178 -36.90 -28.28 -8.31
CA ALA A 178 -38.19 -28.74 -8.82
C ALA A 178 -39.22 -28.87 -7.69
N ASP A 179 -40.50 -28.95 -8.05
CA ASP A 179 -41.62 -29.01 -7.10
C ASP A 179 -41.59 -30.25 -6.18
N ASP A 180 -40.92 -31.32 -6.62
CA ASP A 180 -40.68 -32.55 -5.86
C ASP A 180 -39.49 -32.46 -4.88
N GLY A 181 -38.85 -31.28 -4.79
CA GLY A 181 -37.68 -31.03 -3.95
C GLY A 181 -36.34 -31.45 -4.57
N SER A 182 -36.33 -32.03 -5.78
CA SER A 182 -35.10 -32.41 -6.48
C SER A 182 -34.42 -31.20 -7.15
N GLU A 183 -33.08 -31.17 -7.16
CA GLU A 183 -32.31 -30.16 -7.90
C GLU A 183 -32.07 -30.63 -9.35
N ARG A 184 -32.55 -29.86 -10.33
CA ARG A 184 -32.33 -30.12 -11.77
C ARG A 184 -31.24 -29.21 -12.31
N LEU A 185 -30.35 -29.75 -13.14
CA LEU A 185 -29.31 -28.96 -13.80
C LEU A 185 -29.95 -28.05 -14.86
N VAL A 186 -29.65 -26.75 -14.78
CA VAL A 186 -30.11 -25.74 -15.75
C VAL A 186 -29.00 -25.46 -16.75
N SER A 187 -27.79 -25.18 -16.24
CA SER A 187 -26.66 -24.80 -17.08
C SER A 187 -25.34 -25.09 -16.38
N THR A 188 -24.30 -25.36 -17.18
CA THR A 188 -22.91 -25.37 -16.74
C THR A 188 -22.10 -24.46 -17.63
N ALA A 189 -21.17 -23.72 -17.05
CA ALA A 189 -20.28 -22.83 -17.80
C ALA A 189 -18.84 -22.95 -17.29
N ARG A 190 -17.90 -22.59 -18.16
CA ARG A 190 -16.48 -22.46 -17.81
C ARG A 190 -15.98 -21.11 -18.29
N THR A 191 -15.33 -20.34 -17.42
CA THR A 191 -14.79 -19.02 -17.76
C THR A 191 -13.46 -18.79 -17.03
N THR A 192 -12.62 -17.91 -17.55
CA THR A 192 -11.42 -17.41 -16.87
C THR A 192 -11.66 -16.08 -16.17
N GLU A 193 -12.82 -15.45 -16.40
CA GLU A 193 -13.23 -14.22 -15.75
C GLU A 193 -13.87 -14.50 -14.39
N THR A 194 -13.95 -13.48 -13.53
CA THR A 194 -14.63 -13.54 -12.22
C THR A 194 -16.10 -13.11 -12.27
N THR A 195 -16.64 -13.02 -13.48
CA THR A 195 -18.06 -12.73 -13.72
C THR A 195 -18.61 -13.64 -14.79
N TYR A 196 -19.90 -13.94 -14.72
CA TYR A 196 -20.59 -14.70 -15.75
C TYR A 196 -22.07 -14.33 -15.79
N ARG A 197 -22.64 -14.25 -17.00
CA ARG A 197 -24.05 -13.93 -17.21
C ARG A 197 -24.80 -15.15 -17.71
N PHE A 198 -25.81 -15.57 -16.95
CA PHE A 198 -26.81 -16.52 -17.39
C PHE A 198 -28.00 -15.77 -18.00
N THR A 199 -28.53 -16.25 -19.11
CA THR A 199 -29.69 -15.66 -19.80
C THR A 199 -30.79 -16.71 -19.95
N GLN A 200 -31.98 -16.30 -20.41
CA GLN A 200 -33.10 -17.21 -20.70
C GLN A 200 -33.53 -18.07 -19.50
N LEU A 201 -33.45 -17.52 -18.30
CA LEU A 201 -33.88 -18.22 -17.10
C LEU A 201 -35.40 -18.09 -16.92
N ALA A 202 -36.03 -19.16 -16.45
CA ALA A 202 -37.45 -19.18 -16.09
C ALA A 202 -37.66 -18.75 -14.64
N LEU A 203 -38.91 -18.58 -14.22
CA LEU A 203 -39.24 -18.41 -12.80
C LEU A 203 -38.85 -19.68 -12.02
N GLY A 204 -38.27 -19.52 -10.83
CA GLY A 204 -37.82 -20.65 -10.02
C GLY A 204 -36.88 -20.29 -8.88
N ASN A 205 -36.60 -21.28 -8.03
CA ASN A 205 -35.59 -21.19 -6.98
C ASN A 205 -34.29 -21.82 -7.51
N TYR A 206 -33.24 -21.01 -7.60
CA TYR A 206 -31.98 -21.42 -8.19
C TYR A 206 -30.89 -21.51 -7.15
N ARG A 207 -29.94 -22.41 -7.42
CA ARG A 207 -28.68 -22.52 -6.70
C ARG A 207 -27.53 -22.49 -7.70
N LEU A 208 -26.66 -21.51 -7.54
CA LEU A 208 -25.43 -21.38 -8.30
C LEU A 208 -24.27 -21.87 -7.44
N THR A 209 -23.48 -22.79 -7.99
CA THR A 209 -22.21 -23.24 -7.41
C THR A 209 -21.08 -22.87 -8.35
N VAL A 210 -20.04 -22.22 -7.82
CA VAL A 210 -18.83 -21.86 -8.57
C VAL A 210 -17.61 -22.45 -7.87
N ARG A 211 -16.72 -23.09 -8.65
CA ARG A 211 -15.44 -23.62 -8.15
C ARG A 211 -14.31 -23.28 -9.11
N ALA A 212 -13.14 -23.01 -8.55
CA ALA A 212 -11.92 -22.88 -9.34
C ALA A 212 -11.40 -24.27 -9.75
N ALA A 213 -10.84 -24.37 -10.94
CA ALA A 213 -10.22 -25.58 -11.47
C ALA A 213 -8.96 -25.22 -12.29
N ASN A 214 -7.89 -25.98 -12.11
CA ASN A 214 -6.66 -25.82 -12.89
C ASN A 214 -6.65 -26.66 -14.17
N ALA A 215 -5.57 -26.57 -14.96
CA ALA A 215 -5.41 -27.31 -16.21
C ALA A 215 -5.39 -28.84 -16.04
N TRP A 216 -5.02 -29.34 -14.85
CA TRP A 216 -4.99 -30.78 -14.51
C TRP A 216 -6.31 -31.29 -13.93
N GLY A 217 -7.36 -30.45 -13.87
CA GLY A 217 -8.67 -30.83 -13.38
C GLY A 217 -8.79 -30.91 -11.86
N GLN A 218 -7.74 -30.52 -11.11
CA GLN A 218 -7.86 -30.32 -9.66
C GLN A 218 -8.83 -29.16 -9.43
N GLN A 219 -9.70 -29.30 -8.42
CA GLN A 219 -10.75 -28.33 -8.09
C GLN A 219 -10.54 -27.78 -6.69
N GLY A 220 -10.76 -26.48 -6.53
CA GLY A 220 -10.78 -25.81 -5.23
C GLY A 220 -12.16 -25.90 -4.57
N ASP A 221 -12.25 -25.38 -3.36
CA ASP A 221 -13.50 -25.37 -2.59
C ASP A 221 -14.59 -24.58 -3.32
N PRO A 222 -15.82 -25.14 -3.43
CA PRO A 222 -16.92 -24.47 -4.08
C PRO A 222 -17.54 -23.39 -3.19
N ALA A 223 -17.88 -22.25 -3.79
CA ALA A 223 -18.84 -21.31 -3.22
C ALA A 223 -20.23 -21.56 -3.80
N SER A 224 -21.28 -21.38 -3.01
CA SER A 224 -22.66 -21.47 -3.49
C SER A 224 -23.52 -20.33 -2.99
N VAL A 225 -24.42 -19.86 -3.84
CA VAL A 225 -25.45 -18.88 -3.49
C VAL A 225 -26.80 -19.35 -4.03
N SER A 226 -27.86 -19.15 -3.26
CA SER A 226 -29.23 -19.40 -3.69
C SER A 226 -29.92 -18.08 -3.98
N PHE A 227 -30.71 -18.04 -5.05
CA PHE A 227 -31.49 -16.86 -5.42
C PHE A 227 -32.82 -17.31 -6.04
N ARG A 228 -33.80 -16.41 -6.06
CA ARG A 228 -35.14 -16.70 -6.55
C ARG A 228 -35.50 -15.75 -7.68
N ILE A 229 -36.02 -16.30 -8.77
CA ILE A 229 -36.63 -15.53 -9.85
C ILE A 229 -38.14 -15.73 -9.71
N ALA A 230 -38.79 -14.84 -8.98
CA ALA A 230 -40.25 -14.83 -8.81
C ALA A 230 -40.72 -13.42 -8.49
N ALA A 231 -42.00 -13.15 -8.80
CA ALA A 231 -42.68 -12.00 -8.24
C ALA A 231 -42.62 -12.08 -6.70
N PRO A 232 -42.51 -10.93 -6.00
CA PRO A 232 -42.33 -10.94 -4.56
C PRO A 232 -43.60 -11.40 -3.85
N ALA A 233 -43.45 -11.83 -2.60
CA ALA A 233 -44.60 -12.06 -1.73
C ALA A 233 -45.29 -10.72 -1.41
N VAL A 234 -46.57 -10.77 -1.05
CA VAL A 234 -47.28 -9.59 -0.53
C VAL A 234 -46.65 -9.12 0.80
N PRO A 235 -46.81 -7.84 1.18
CA PRO A 235 -46.48 -7.39 2.54
C PRO A 235 -47.20 -8.26 3.58
N SER A 236 -46.46 -8.79 4.55
CA SER A 236 -47.05 -9.61 5.62
C SER A 236 -47.69 -8.76 6.72
N ARG A 237 -47.21 -7.52 6.89
CA ARG A 237 -47.74 -6.54 7.83
C ARG A 237 -47.50 -5.14 7.25
N ILE A 238 -48.44 -4.23 7.50
CA ILE A 238 -48.26 -2.81 7.26
C ILE A 238 -48.41 -2.12 8.61
N GLU A 239 -47.33 -1.49 9.07
CA GLU A 239 -47.37 -0.63 10.23
C GLU A 239 -47.89 0.75 9.82
N LEU A 240 -48.83 1.26 10.60
CA LEU A 240 -49.40 2.58 10.39
C LEU A 240 -49.13 3.43 11.62
N THR A 241 -48.37 4.50 11.43
CA THR A 241 -48.04 5.46 12.49
C THR A 241 -48.88 6.73 12.30
N PRO A 242 -49.83 7.02 13.20
CA PRO A 242 -50.61 8.26 13.17
C PRO A 242 -49.73 9.48 13.41
N GLY A 243 -49.96 10.56 12.66
CA GLY A 243 -49.39 11.88 12.92
C GLY A 243 -50.44 12.99 12.76
N TYR A 244 -50.05 14.23 13.04
CA TYR A 244 -50.95 15.38 12.87
C TYR A 244 -51.16 15.68 11.38
N PHE A 245 -52.40 15.52 10.90
CA PHE A 245 -52.78 15.64 9.47
C PHE A 245 -52.02 14.70 8.52
N GLN A 246 -51.44 13.63 9.06
CA GLN A 246 -50.65 12.69 8.29
C GLN A 246 -50.71 11.27 8.85
N ILE A 247 -50.44 10.28 8.00
CA ILE A 247 -50.31 8.88 8.38
C ILE A 247 -49.09 8.32 7.65
N THR A 248 -48.20 7.66 8.39
CA THR A 248 -47.05 6.96 7.82
C THR A 248 -47.38 5.49 7.66
N ALA A 249 -47.18 4.94 6.47
CA ALA A 249 -47.34 3.51 6.19
C ALA A 249 -45.99 2.86 5.92
N THR A 250 -45.65 1.83 6.69
CA THR A 250 -44.39 1.09 6.61
C THR A 250 -44.69 -0.41 6.42
N PRO A 251 -44.55 -0.93 5.21
CA PRO A 251 -44.78 -2.34 4.90
C PRO A 251 -43.59 -3.22 5.33
N HIS A 252 -43.87 -4.44 5.74
CA HIS A 252 -42.88 -5.45 6.12
C HIS A 252 -43.15 -6.76 5.39
N LEU A 253 -42.08 -7.49 5.06
CA LEU A 253 -42.16 -8.84 4.52
C LEU A 253 -42.01 -9.88 5.64
N ALA A 254 -42.59 -11.06 5.45
CA ALA A 254 -42.41 -12.19 6.37
C ALA A 254 -40.96 -12.71 6.36
N VAL A 255 -40.30 -12.61 5.21
CA VAL A 255 -38.89 -12.94 5.00
C VAL A 255 -38.27 -11.73 4.32
N TYR A 256 -37.18 -11.21 4.89
CA TYR A 256 -36.48 -10.07 4.30
C TYR A 256 -35.98 -10.40 2.89
N ASP A 257 -36.33 -9.54 1.93
CA ASP A 257 -35.84 -9.61 0.56
C ASP A 257 -35.35 -8.21 0.15
N PRO A 258 -34.02 -8.02 -0.03
CA PRO A 258 -33.45 -6.71 -0.35
C PRO A 258 -33.78 -6.24 -1.77
N THR A 259 -34.30 -7.12 -2.63
CA THR A 259 -34.67 -6.77 -4.01
C THR A 259 -36.07 -6.17 -4.10
N VAL A 260 -36.82 -6.18 -3.00
CA VAL A 260 -38.22 -5.75 -2.96
C VAL A 260 -38.33 -4.29 -2.57
N GLN A 261 -39.10 -3.55 -3.35
CA GLN A 261 -39.64 -2.23 -3.02
C GLN A 261 -41.15 -2.33 -2.85
N PHE A 262 -41.80 -1.28 -2.35
CA PHE A 262 -43.26 -1.24 -2.22
C PHE A 262 -43.83 -0.09 -3.04
N GLU A 263 -44.90 -0.37 -3.77
CA GLU A 263 -45.70 0.66 -4.42
C GLU A 263 -46.90 0.99 -3.52
N PHE A 264 -47.17 2.29 -3.33
CA PHE A 264 -48.19 2.80 -2.41
C PHE A 264 -49.34 3.50 -3.15
N TRP A 265 -50.56 3.18 -2.75
CA TRP A 265 -51.79 3.87 -3.16
C TRP A 265 -52.58 4.30 -1.94
N PHE A 266 -53.27 5.43 -2.08
CA PHE A 266 -54.05 6.06 -1.02
C PHE A 266 -55.45 6.41 -1.49
N SER A 267 -56.44 6.14 -0.65
CA SER A 267 -57.83 6.54 -0.87
C SER A 267 -58.48 7.01 0.43
N GLU A 268 -59.28 8.07 0.34
CA GLU A 268 -60.12 8.57 1.44
C GLU A 268 -61.35 7.67 1.67
N LYS A 269 -61.70 6.82 0.70
CA LYS A 269 -62.83 5.88 0.79
C LYS A 269 -62.35 4.47 0.49
N ARG A 270 -62.93 3.49 1.17
CA ARG A 270 -62.63 2.08 0.92
C ARG A 270 -63.00 1.70 -0.50
N ILE A 271 -62.09 1.02 -1.18
CA ILE A 271 -62.31 0.38 -2.48
C ILE A 271 -62.64 -1.09 -2.20
N THR A 272 -63.85 -1.52 -2.58
CA THR A 272 -64.33 -2.88 -2.32
C THR A 272 -63.76 -3.92 -3.28
N ASP A 273 -63.52 -3.56 -4.54
CA ASP A 273 -62.84 -4.41 -5.53
C ASP A 273 -61.37 -3.99 -5.68
N ILE A 274 -60.47 -4.83 -5.17
CA ILE A 274 -59.02 -4.56 -5.16
C ILE A 274 -58.43 -4.34 -6.57
N ARG A 275 -59.10 -4.82 -7.63
CA ARG A 275 -58.68 -4.61 -9.02
C ARG A 275 -58.86 -3.17 -9.49
N GLN A 276 -59.68 -2.38 -8.80
CA GLN A 276 -59.93 -0.97 -9.13
C GLN A 276 -58.94 -0.02 -8.43
N VAL A 277 -58.05 -0.53 -7.57
CA VAL A 277 -57.08 0.31 -6.83
C VAL A 277 -56.26 1.18 -7.77
N GLU A 278 -55.71 0.62 -8.85
CA GLU A 278 -54.86 1.38 -9.77
C GLU A 278 -55.61 2.48 -10.53
N THR A 279 -56.93 2.36 -10.67
CA THR A 279 -57.77 3.34 -11.38
C THR A 279 -58.47 4.33 -10.46
N THR A 280 -58.66 3.98 -9.18
CA THR A 280 -59.52 4.74 -8.25
C THR A 280 -58.74 5.35 -7.09
N ALA A 281 -57.68 4.68 -6.59
CA ALA A 281 -56.83 5.22 -5.55
C ALA A 281 -55.73 6.11 -6.14
N ARG A 282 -55.28 7.10 -5.38
CA ARG A 282 -54.16 7.95 -5.75
C ARG A 282 -52.85 7.20 -5.58
N TYR A 283 -52.09 7.04 -6.66
CA TYR A 283 -50.72 6.54 -6.59
C TYR A 283 -49.83 7.55 -5.87
N LEU A 284 -49.09 7.07 -4.87
CA LEU A 284 -48.21 7.88 -4.05
C LEU A 284 -46.77 7.78 -4.56
N GLY A 285 -46.29 6.56 -4.82
CA GLY A 285 -44.95 6.31 -5.36
C GLY A 285 -44.42 4.93 -4.97
N THR A 286 -43.13 4.72 -5.25
CA THR A 286 -42.39 3.51 -4.88
C THR A 286 -41.35 3.86 -3.82
N ALA A 287 -41.38 3.20 -2.66
CA ALA A 287 -40.47 3.45 -1.55
C ALA A 287 -40.46 2.28 -0.54
N LEU A 288 -39.70 2.42 0.54
CA LEU A 288 -39.77 1.50 1.70
C LEU A 288 -40.85 1.90 2.71
N TYR A 289 -41.26 3.17 2.73
CA TYR A 289 -42.37 3.70 3.52
C TYR A 289 -42.96 4.92 2.79
N TRP A 290 -44.16 5.33 3.17
CA TRP A 290 -44.77 6.55 2.64
C TRP A 290 -45.49 7.35 3.71
N ILE A 291 -45.40 8.69 3.63
CA ILE A 291 -46.16 9.60 4.47
C ILE A 291 -47.29 10.20 3.64
N ALA A 292 -48.53 9.81 3.92
CA ALA A 292 -49.69 10.48 3.36
C ALA A 292 -50.00 11.70 4.24
N ALA A 293 -49.72 12.90 3.74
CA ALA A 293 -50.06 14.16 4.38
C ALA A 293 -50.97 14.98 3.46
N SER A 294 -52.07 15.53 4.00
CA SER A 294 -53.00 16.37 3.25
C SER A 294 -53.93 17.14 4.19
N ILE A 295 -54.41 18.30 3.75
CA ILE A 295 -55.51 19.03 4.40
C ILE A 295 -56.79 18.19 4.56
N ASN A 296 -56.94 17.14 3.76
CA ASN A 296 -58.08 16.24 3.81
C ASN A 296 -57.92 15.11 4.82
N ILE A 297 -56.71 14.88 5.35
CA ILE A 297 -56.44 13.88 6.39
C ILE A 297 -56.75 14.50 7.75
N LYS A 298 -57.83 14.05 8.40
CA LYS A 298 -58.37 14.65 9.61
C LYS A 298 -58.50 13.60 10.74
N PRO A 299 -58.42 14.04 12.01
CA PRO A 299 -58.74 13.18 13.15
C PRO A 299 -60.11 12.52 13.01
N GLY A 300 -60.24 11.29 13.50
CA GLY A 300 -61.52 10.57 13.56
C GLY A 300 -62.02 9.98 12.23
N HIS A 301 -61.24 10.06 11.15
CA HIS A 301 -61.60 9.48 9.85
C HIS A 301 -60.67 8.33 9.46
N ASP A 302 -61.24 7.30 8.83
CA ASP A 302 -60.49 6.16 8.27
C ASP A 302 -59.96 6.48 6.87
N TYR A 303 -58.67 6.20 6.66
CA TYR A 303 -58.00 6.31 5.38
C TYR A 303 -57.40 4.97 4.97
N TYR A 304 -57.45 4.69 3.66
CA TYR A 304 -57.16 3.37 3.12
C TYR A 304 -55.87 3.42 2.31
N PHE A 305 -54.92 2.58 2.71
CA PHE A 305 -53.68 2.32 1.99
C PHE A 305 -53.80 0.99 1.27
N TYR A 306 -53.43 0.97 -0.01
CA TYR A 306 -53.29 -0.24 -0.79
C TYR A 306 -51.84 -0.35 -1.21
N ILE A 307 -51.17 -1.38 -0.72
CA ILE A 307 -49.72 -1.52 -0.87
C ILE A 307 -49.42 -2.89 -1.45
N ARG A 308 -48.48 -2.95 -2.39
CA ARG A 308 -47.96 -4.20 -2.91
C ARG A 308 -46.45 -4.15 -3.01
N SER A 309 -45.83 -5.30 -2.84
CA SER A 309 -44.41 -5.52 -3.10
C SER A 309 -44.15 -5.61 -4.60
N VAL A 310 -43.02 -5.06 -5.04
CA VAL A 310 -42.53 -5.10 -6.42
C VAL A 310 -41.03 -5.38 -6.46
N ASN A 311 -40.58 -6.11 -7.48
CA ASN A 311 -39.17 -6.28 -7.81
C ASN A 311 -39.01 -6.28 -9.35
N THR A 312 -37.81 -6.59 -9.84
CA THR A 312 -37.53 -6.69 -11.29
C THR A 312 -38.32 -7.78 -11.99
N VAL A 313 -38.81 -8.78 -11.26
CA VAL A 313 -39.54 -9.93 -11.82
C VAL A 313 -41.04 -9.63 -11.98
N GLY A 314 -41.63 -8.89 -11.04
CA GLY A 314 -43.04 -8.55 -11.10
C GLY A 314 -43.59 -7.91 -9.83
N LYS A 315 -44.91 -7.97 -9.70
CA LYS A 315 -45.67 -7.34 -8.62
C LYS A 315 -46.51 -8.36 -7.88
N SER A 316 -46.60 -8.21 -6.57
CA SER A 316 -47.50 -9.00 -5.72
C SER A 316 -48.95 -8.47 -5.79
N ALA A 317 -49.89 -9.17 -5.16
CA ALA A 317 -51.23 -8.65 -4.95
C ALA A 317 -51.22 -7.48 -3.94
N PHE A 318 -52.27 -6.66 -3.97
CA PHE A 318 -52.46 -5.59 -3.00
C PHE A 318 -52.84 -6.13 -1.61
N VAL A 319 -52.32 -5.45 -0.59
CA VAL A 319 -52.75 -5.56 0.80
C VAL A 319 -53.37 -4.23 1.21
N GLU A 320 -54.57 -4.30 1.76
CA GLU A 320 -55.28 -3.15 2.33
C GLU A 320 -54.83 -2.94 3.78
N ALA A 321 -54.55 -1.69 4.15
CA ALA A 321 -54.37 -1.25 5.52
C ALA A 321 -55.18 0.02 5.79
N VAL A 322 -55.79 0.09 6.97
CA VAL A 322 -56.65 1.21 7.36
C VAL A 322 -55.98 1.98 8.50
N GLY A 323 -55.74 3.27 8.27
CA GLY A 323 -55.09 4.14 9.22
C GLY A 323 -55.93 5.36 9.56
N ARG A 324 -55.69 5.93 10.73
CA ARG A 324 -56.23 7.21 11.18
C ARG A 324 -55.08 8.16 11.47
N ALA A 325 -55.32 9.45 11.24
CA ALA A 325 -54.45 10.48 11.80
C ALA A 325 -54.54 10.46 13.33
N SER A 326 -53.60 11.12 14.01
CA SER A 326 -53.69 11.30 15.45
C SER A 326 -55.06 11.89 15.84
N ASP A 327 -55.56 11.55 17.02
CA ASP A 327 -56.72 12.18 17.66
C ASP A 327 -56.35 12.97 18.91
N ASP A 328 -55.04 13.16 19.14
CA ASP A 328 -54.50 13.95 20.25
C ASP A 328 -54.76 15.45 20.06
N ALA A 329 -55.84 15.93 20.67
CA ALA A 329 -56.27 17.32 20.62
C ALA A 329 -55.23 18.31 21.19
N GLU A 330 -54.48 17.93 22.23
CA GLU A 330 -53.46 18.80 22.84
C GLU A 330 -52.27 18.96 21.89
N GLY A 331 -51.84 17.86 21.28
CA GLY A 331 -50.81 17.86 20.25
C GLY A 331 -51.17 18.66 18.99
N TYR A 332 -52.43 18.60 18.53
CA TYR A 332 -52.90 19.45 17.42
C TYR A 332 -52.84 20.94 17.78
N LEU A 333 -53.22 21.31 19.01
CA LEU A 333 -53.17 22.69 19.46
C LEU A 333 -51.73 23.21 19.47
N ASP A 334 -50.79 22.41 19.97
CA ASP A 334 -49.36 22.77 19.97
C ASP A 334 -48.79 22.92 18.56
N PHE A 335 -49.11 21.98 17.66
CA PHE A 335 -48.75 22.05 16.25
C PHE A 335 -49.20 23.36 15.58
N PHE A 336 -50.43 23.80 15.84
CA PHE A 336 -50.94 25.06 15.30
C PHE A 336 -50.34 26.28 15.97
N LYS A 337 -50.09 26.28 17.28
CA LYS A 337 -49.42 27.40 17.97
C LYS A 337 -48.07 27.72 17.35
N GLY A 338 -47.26 26.70 17.04
CA GLY A 338 -46.00 26.87 16.32
C GLY A 338 -46.17 27.54 14.95
N LYS A 339 -47.16 27.11 14.17
CA LYS A 339 -47.43 27.66 12.83
C LYS A 339 -48.03 29.07 12.83
N ILE A 340 -48.86 29.39 13.81
CA ILE A 340 -49.48 30.71 13.93
C ILE A 340 -48.43 31.75 14.36
N THR A 341 -47.50 31.38 15.24
CA THR A 341 -46.42 32.27 15.70
C THR A 341 -45.32 32.53 14.65
N GLU A 342 -45.27 31.77 13.55
CA GLU A 342 -44.34 32.01 12.44
C GLU A 342 -44.69 33.25 11.57
N SER A 343 -45.94 33.72 11.61
CA SER A 343 -46.40 34.86 10.78
C SER A 343 -46.67 36.12 11.60
N HIS A 344 -46.42 37.31 11.04
CA HIS A 344 -46.73 38.59 11.70
C HIS A 344 -48.22 38.72 12.03
N LEU A 345 -49.10 38.29 11.10
CA LEU A 345 -50.55 38.27 11.32
C LEU A 345 -50.93 37.30 12.45
N GLY A 346 -50.31 36.13 12.52
CA GLY A 346 -50.60 35.14 13.54
C GLY A 346 -50.06 35.51 14.92
N LYS A 347 -48.94 36.24 15.00
CA LYS A 347 -48.48 36.89 16.24
C LYS A 347 -49.47 37.95 16.71
N GLU A 348 -49.91 38.86 15.84
CA GLU A 348 -50.93 39.87 16.19
C GLU A 348 -52.28 39.25 16.56
N LEU A 349 -52.67 38.13 15.94
CA LEU A 349 -53.88 37.39 16.28
C LEU A 349 -53.75 36.68 17.64
N LEU A 350 -52.62 36.04 17.93
CA LEU A 350 -52.34 35.50 19.26
C LEU A 350 -52.36 36.61 20.29
N GLU A 351 -51.70 37.75 20.04
CA GLU A 351 -51.65 38.88 20.95
C GLU A 351 -53.06 39.43 21.23
N LYS A 352 -53.95 39.47 20.23
CA LYS A 352 -55.37 39.85 20.39
C LYS A 352 -56.25 38.79 21.05
N VAL A 353 -55.90 37.52 20.97
CA VAL A 353 -56.60 36.39 21.63
C VAL A 353 -56.11 36.23 23.08
N GLU A 354 -54.82 36.39 23.32
CA GLU A 354 -54.15 36.41 24.63
C GLU A 354 -54.53 37.64 25.47
N LEU A 355 -54.96 38.73 24.83
CA LEU A 355 -55.62 39.85 25.51
C LEU A 355 -56.97 39.47 26.18
N THR A 356 -57.43 38.23 26.03
CA THR A 356 -58.65 37.71 26.68
C THR A 356 -58.46 36.56 27.67
N GLU A 357 -57.28 35.99 27.89
CA GLU A 357 -57.08 35.07 29.03
C GLU A 357 -55.60 34.85 29.39
N ASP A 358 -55.33 35.03 30.68
CA ASP A 358 -54.05 35.10 31.39
C ASP A 358 -53.22 33.80 31.30
N ASN A 359 -51.96 33.87 30.81
CA ASN A 359 -50.87 32.93 31.13
C ASN A 359 -49.50 33.34 30.50
N ALA A 360 -49.07 34.57 30.76
CA ALA A 360 -47.83 35.14 30.24
C ALA A 360 -46.51 34.61 30.87
N SER A 361 -46.44 33.36 31.35
CA SER A 361 -45.26 32.86 32.09
C SER A 361 -44.71 31.49 31.67
N ARG A 362 -44.98 31.01 30.46
CA ARG A 362 -44.42 29.72 29.96
C ARG A 362 -43.60 29.80 28.67
N LEU A 363 -43.12 30.99 28.33
CA LEU A 363 -42.37 31.24 27.10
C LEU A 363 -40.89 31.50 27.39
N GLU A 364 -40.17 30.52 27.96
CA GLU A 364 -38.70 30.58 28.00
C GLU A 364 -37.94 29.25 28.17
N GLU A 365 -38.50 28.10 27.77
CA GLU A 365 -37.69 26.86 27.69
C GLU A 365 -38.14 25.94 26.55
N PHE A 366 -38.02 26.40 25.29
CA PHE A 366 -38.21 25.55 24.10
C PHE A 366 -36.87 25.17 23.47
N SER A 367 -36.25 24.17 24.07
CA SER A 367 -35.44 23.15 23.41
C SER A 367 -35.21 22.05 24.43
N LYS A 368 -35.95 20.94 24.34
CA LYS A 368 -35.63 19.69 25.02
C LYS A 368 -36.32 18.52 24.33
N GLU A 369 -35.55 17.45 24.26
CA GLU A 369 -35.84 16.17 23.63
C GLU A 369 -37.13 15.54 24.20
N TRP A 370 -37.89 14.82 23.37
CA TRP A 370 -39.09 14.10 23.82
C TRP A 370 -38.85 12.59 23.83
N LYS A 371 -39.15 11.97 24.97
CA LYS A 371 -39.35 10.53 25.11
C LYS A 371 -40.81 10.20 24.87
N ASP A 372 -41.09 9.08 24.21
CA ASP A 372 -42.45 8.56 24.15
C ASP A 372 -42.89 7.94 25.49
N ALA A 373 -44.18 7.58 25.59
CA ALA A 373 -44.79 6.99 26.77
C ALA A 373 -44.17 5.65 27.23
N ASN A 374 -43.21 5.10 26.49
CA ASN A 374 -42.51 3.84 26.78
C ASN A 374 -40.99 4.04 27.00
N ASP A 375 -40.55 5.25 27.34
CA ASP A 375 -39.14 5.57 27.62
C ASP A 375 -38.19 5.40 26.42
N LYS A 376 -38.72 5.24 25.20
CA LYS A 376 -37.92 5.19 23.96
C LYS A 376 -37.67 6.61 23.43
N TRP A 377 -36.44 6.83 22.97
CA TRP A 377 -36.01 8.08 22.35
C TRP A 377 -36.43 8.10 20.88
N ASN A 378 -37.34 8.99 20.50
CA ASN A 378 -37.70 9.19 19.09
C ASN A 378 -37.02 10.45 18.57
N ALA A 379 -36.15 10.30 17.58
CA ALA A 379 -35.50 11.43 16.94
C ALA A 379 -36.51 12.28 16.14
N MET A 380 -36.55 13.59 16.39
CA MET A 380 -37.18 14.54 15.47
C MET A 380 -36.19 14.91 14.35
N TRP A 381 -36.60 14.82 13.09
CA TRP A 381 -35.89 15.49 12.00
C TRP A 381 -36.69 16.73 11.57
N ALA A 382 -35.99 17.86 11.45
CA ALA A 382 -36.51 19.07 10.80
C ALA A 382 -35.56 19.40 9.63
N VAL A 383 -36.11 19.57 8.44
CA VAL A 383 -35.37 20.14 7.30
C VAL A 383 -35.62 21.64 7.30
N LYS A 384 -34.61 22.42 7.72
CA LYS A 384 -34.64 23.87 7.55
C LYS A 384 -34.19 24.18 6.13
N ILE A 385 -35.06 24.73 5.29
CA ILE A 385 -34.67 25.22 3.96
C ILE A 385 -34.42 26.72 4.09
N GLU A 386 -33.22 27.16 3.75
CA GLU A 386 -32.86 28.57 3.72
C GLU A 386 -32.52 29.00 2.29
N GLN A 387 -32.55 30.30 2.05
CA GLN A 387 -32.26 30.92 0.77
C GLN A 387 -31.05 31.82 0.90
N THR A 388 -30.04 31.61 0.06
CA THR A 388 -28.88 32.51 -0.04
C THR A 388 -29.30 33.87 -0.61
N LYS A 389 -28.45 34.89 -0.44
CA LYS A 389 -28.66 36.23 -1.00
C LYS A 389 -28.79 36.25 -2.54
N ASP A 390 -28.22 35.26 -3.24
CA ASP A 390 -28.31 35.06 -4.69
C ASP A 390 -29.49 34.16 -5.11
N GLY A 391 -30.38 33.79 -4.18
CA GLY A 391 -31.67 33.15 -4.47
C GLY A 391 -31.67 31.62 -4.54
N LYS A 392 -30.56 30.95 -4.22
CA LYS A 392 -30.45 29.49 -4.20
C LYS A 392 -30.97 28.92 -2.88
N HIS A 393 -31.76 27.86 -2.97
CA HIS A 393 -32.29 27.15 -1.80
C HIS A 393 -31.30 26.06 -1.36
N TYR A 394 -31.00 25.99 -0.07
CA TYR A 394 -30.18 24.93 0.52
C TYR A 394 -30.80 24.42 1.83
N VAL A 395 -30.44 23.20 2.22
CA VAL A 395 -30.84 22.60 3.49
C VAL A 395 -29.87 23.08 4.58
N ALA A 396 -30.36 23.86 5.54
CA ALA A 396 -29.64 24.46 6.66
C ALA A 396 -29.64 23.60 7.93
N GLY A 397 -30.22 22.38 7.89
CA GLY A 397 -30.17 21.40 8.98
C GLY A 397 -30.85 20.07 8.63
N ILE A 398 -30.27 18.95 9.08
CA ILE A 398 -30.84 17.59 9.02
C ILE A 398 -30.71 16.97 10.43
N GLY A 399 -31.80 16.43 10.98
CA GLY A 399 -31.80 15.66 12.22
C GLY A 399 -31.60 14.15 11.97
N LEU A 400 -30.83 13.50 12.83
CA LEU A 400 -30.43 12.09 12.73
C LEU A 400 -31.22 11.19 13.68
N SER A 401 -31.55 9.97 13.23
CA SER A 401 -32.18 8.93 14.05
C SER A 401 -31.17 8.02 14.74
N MET A 402 -31.60 7.44 15.86
CA MET A 402 -30.87 6.46 16.65
C MET A 402 -31.72 5.20 16.74
N GLU A 403 -31.14 4.03 16.44
CA GLU A 403 -31.79 2.74 16.64
C GLU A 403 -31.25 2.12 17.94
N ASP A 404 -32.17 1.73 18.83
CA ASP A 404 -31.83 1.00 20.05
C ASP A 404 -31.85 -0.49 19.73
N THR A 405 -30.68 -1.13 19.77
CA THR A 405 -30.54 -2.59 19.66
C THR A 405 -30.08 -3.16 21.00
N GLU A 406 -30.30 -4.46 21.24
CA GLU A 406 -29.84 -5.14 22.47
C GLU A 406 -28.31 -5.05 22.67
N GLU A 407 -27.55 -4.74 21.62
CA GLU A 407 -26.08 -4.62 21.63
C GLU A 407 -25.57 -3.17 21.76
N GLY A 408 -26.46 -2.17 21.81
CA GLY A 408 -26.13 -0.76 22.00
C GLY A 408 -26.67 0.17 20.90
N LYS A 409 -26.49 1.48 21.14
CA LYS A 409 -27.02 2.58 20.31
C LYS A 409 -26.19 2.78 19.04
N LEU A 410 -26.83 2.72 17.87
CA LEU A 410 -26.19 3.03 16.58
C LEU A 410 -26.84 4.28 15.95
N SER A 411 -26.01 5.26 15.54
CA SER A 411 -26.42 6.43 14.75
C SER A 411 -25.97 6.27 13.29
N GLN A 412 -26.85 6.50 12.31
CA GLN A 412 -26.51 6.49 10.87
C GLN A 412 -26.97 7.76 10.15
N PHE A 413 -26.13 8.26 9.23
CA PHE A 413 -26.40 9.42 8.35
C PHE A 413 -26.35 8.99 6.88
N LEU A 414 -27.50 9.02 6.19
CA LEU A 414 -27.63 8.68 4.76
C LEU A 414 -28.16 9.89 4.00
N VAL A 415 -27.41 10.34 2.99
CA VAL A 415 -27.78 11.49 2.13
C VAL A 415 -27.66 11.10 0.66
N ALA A 416 -28.75 11.25 -0.10
CA ALA A 416 -28.73 11.16 -1.55
C ALA A 416 -28.51 12.56 -2.13
N ALA A 417 -27.26 12.91 -2.45
CA ALA A 417 -26.91 14.20 -3.02
C ALA A 417 -25.77 14.06 -4.05
N ASN A 418 -25.79 14.91 -5.08
CA ASN A 418 -24.71 14.99 -6.08
C ASN A 418 -23.43 15.62 -5.51
N ARG A 419 -23.51 16.42 -4.43
CA ARG A 419 -22.38 17.10 -3.77
C ARG A 419 -22.71 17.48 -2.31
N ILE A 420 -21.73 17.39 -1.41
CA ILE A 420 -21.81 17.87 -0.01
C ILE A 420 -20.68 18.89 0.23
N ALA A 421 -21.00 20.10 0.68
CA ALA A 421 -20.04 21.16 0.98
C ALA A 421 -20.55 22.06 2.12
N PHE A 422 -19.64 22.68 2.87
CA PHE A 422 -19.99 23.75 3.82
C PHE A 422 -20.20 25.06 3.07
N ILE A 423 -21.25 25.80 3.38
CA ILE A 423 -21.52 27.12 2.81
C ILE A 423 -21.30 28.16 3.89
N ASP A 424 -20.49 29.18 3.61
CA ASP A 424 -20.42 30.38 4.44
C ASP A 424 -21.70 31.22 4.21
N PRO A 425 -22.59 31.38 5.21
CA PRO A 425 -23.85 32.10 5.03
C PRO A 425 -23.66 33.59 4.75
N ALA A 426 -22.52 34.18 5.15
CA ALA A 426 -22.28 35.61 5.03
C ALA A 426 -21.91 36.03 3.60
N ASN A 427 -21.26 35.15 2.83
CA ASN A 427 -20.77 35.45 1.49
C ASN A 427 -21.11 34.40 0.41
N GLY A 428 -21.69 33.26 0.78
CA GLY A 428 -22.10 32.19 -0.15
C GLY A 428 -20.95 31.30 -0.65
N ASN A 429 -19.75 31.39 -0.07
CA ASN A 429 -18.62 30.57 -0.49
C ASN A 429 -18.80 29.11 -0.04
N GLU A 430 -18.55 28.18 -0.97
CA GLU A 430 -18.62 26.74 -0.71
C GLU A 430 -17.22 26.18 -0.40
N THR A 431 -17.06 25.53 0.76
CA THR A 431 -15.87 24.76 1.10
C THR A 431 -16.17 23.26 1.03
N PRO A 432 -15.65 22.53 0.03
CA PRO A 432 -15.85 21.09 -0.08
C PRO A 432 -15.08 20.33 1.02
N MET A 433 -15.72 19.31 1.60
CA MET A 433 -15.07 18.44 2.61
C MET A 433 -13.97 17.57 1.99
N PHE A 434 -14.24 17.10 0.77
CA PHE A 434 -13.34 16.31 -0.06
C PHE A 434 -13.29 16.92 -1.45
N VAL A 435 -12.09 17.10 -2.00
CA VAL A 435 -11.90 17.40 -3.42
C VAL A 435 -11.26 16.19 -4.07
N ALA A 436 -11.97 15.55 -5.00
CA ALA A 436 -11.39 14.51 -5.84
C ALA A 436 -10.80 15.17 -7.09
N GLN A 437 -9.48 15.14 -7.25
CA GLN A 437 -8.79 15.68 -8.42
C GLN A 437 -7.65 14.76 -8.82
N GLY A 438 -7.61 14.31 -10.08
CA GLY A 438 -6.51 13.50 -10.60
C GLY A 438 -6.26 12.21 -9.82
N ASN A 439 -7.30 11.44 -9.51
CA ASN A 439 -7.25 10.22 -8.66
C ASN A 439 -6.74 10.45 -7.22
N GLN A 440 -6.69 11.69 -6.74
CA GLN A 440 -6.35 12.03 -5.36
C GLN A 440 -7.56 12.65 -4.66
N ILE A 441 -7.71 12.34 -3.37
CA ILE A 441 -8.69 12.96 -2.49
C ILE A 441 -7.94 13.95 -1.59
N PHE A 442 -8.29 15.23 -1.70
CA PHE A 442 -7.83 16.28 -0.80
C PHE A 442 -8.89 16.49 0.29
N MET A 443 -8.48 16.40 1.56
CA MET A 443 -9.35 16.55 2.72
C MET A 443 -9.00 17.83 3.47
N ASN A 444 -9.99 18.67 3.76
CA ASN A 444 -9.78 19.94 4.45
C ASN A 444 -9.55 19.74 5.97
N ASP A 445 -8.71 20.57 6.59
CA ASP A 445 -8.36 20.47 8.02
C ASP A 445 -9.52 20.81 8.97
N VAL A 446 -10.49 21.61 8.51
CA VAL A 446 -11.75 21.87 9.22
C VAL A 446 -12.56 20.59 9.41
N PHE A 447 -12.41 19.60 8.53
CA PHE A 447 -13.14 18.33 8.61
C PHE A 447 -12.46 17.29 9.52
N LEU A 448 -11.12 17.16 9.47
CA LEU A 448 -10.40 16.15 10.25
C LEU A 448 -9.07 16.69 10.79
N LYS A 449 -9.09 17.16 12.04
CA LYS A 449 -7.88 17.66 12.74
C LYS A 449 -7.04 16.55 13.40
N ARG A 450 -7.69 15.44 13.80
CA ARG A 450 -7.05 14.26 14.42
C ARG A 450 -7.75 13.00 13.94
N LEU A 451 -6.98 12.01 13.49
CA LEU A 451 -7.50 10.70 13.10
C LEU A 451 -7.07 9.66 14.14
N THR A 452 -8.06 9.03 14.76
CA THR A 452 -7.86 7.83 15.58
C THR A 452 -8.56 6.68 14.87
N ALA A 453 -7.79 5.71 14.36
CA ALA A 453 -8.33 4.56 13.64
C ALA A 453 -7.61 3.28 14.09
N PRO A 454 -8.33 2.17 14.30
CA PRO A 454 -7.72 0.89 14.66
C PRO A 454 -6.88 0.30 13.52
N THR A 455 -7.26 0.58 12.27
CA THR A 455 -6.54 0.16 11.06
C THR A 455 -6.74 1.17 9.95
N ILE A 456 -5.68 1.48 9.19
CA ILE A 456 -5.72 2.27 7.95
C ILE A 456 -4.89 1.52 6.92
N THR A 457 -5.47 1.14 5.79
CA THR A 457 -4.73 0.40 4.75
C THR A 457 -5.03 1.00 3.38
N SER A 458 -4.00 1.36 2.63
CA SER A 458 -4.13 1.75 1.23
C SER A 458 -4.44 0.53 0.36
N GLY A 459 -5.18 0.70 -0.74
CA GLY A 459 -5.33 -0.37 -1.74
C GLY A 459 -3.98 -0.88 -2.30
N GLY A 460 -3.98 -2.13 -2.79
CA GLY A 460 -2.79 -2.81 -3.34
C GLY A 460 -2.26 -3.93 -2.43
N ASN A 461 -1.60 -4.94 -3.02
CA ASN A 461 -1.01 -6.05 -2.27
C ASN A 461 0.46 -6.28 -2.66
N PRO A 462 1.44 -5.97 -1.79
CA PRO A 462 1.26 -5.41 -0.45
C PRO A 462 0.93 -3.91 -0.47
N PRO A 463 0.18 -3.40 0.53
CA PRO A 463 -0.24 -2.00 0.61
C PRO A 463 0.96 -1.05 0.63
N ALA A 464 0.83 0.10 -0.02
CA ALA A 464 1.85 1.16 -0.01
C ALA A 464 1.89 1.87 1.36
N PHE A 465 0.75 1.97 2.04
CA PHE A 465 0.60 2.49 3.39
C PHE A 465 -0.30 1.57 4.21
N SER A 466 0.12 1.20 5.43
CA SER A 466 -0.70 0.44 6.37
C SER A 466 -0.37 0.80 7.81
N LEU A 467 -1.38 1.13 8.61
CA LEU A 467 -1.33 1.17 10.06
C LEU A 467 -2.24 0.05 10.58
N THR A 468 -1.69 -0.89 11.34
CA THR A 468 -2.45 -2.01 11.91
C THR A 468 -2.64 -1.87 13.41
N SER A 469 -3.66 -2.54 13.95
CA SER A 469 -4.06 -2.42 15.37
C SER A 469 -3.01 -2.95 16.34
N ASP A 470 -2.09 -3.78 15.88
CA ASP A 470 -0.89 -4.22 16.60
C ASP A 470 0.23 -3.14 16.63
N GLY A 471 -0.05 -1.94 16.10
CA GLY A 471 0.85 -0.79 16.13
C GLY A 471 1.87 -0.75 14.99
N LYS A 472 1.76 -1.63 13.99
CA LYS A 472 2.71 -1.64 12.87
C LYS A 472 2.32 -0.60 11.81
N LEU A 473 3.24 0.34 11.57
CA LEU A 473 3.19 1.29 10.45
C LEU A 473 4.09 0.82 9.30
N THR A 474 3.52 0.65 8.12
CA THR A 474 4.22 0.40 6.85
C THR A 474 3.96 1.58 5.94
N ALA A 475 4.99 2.26 5.43
CA ALA A 475 4.85 3.32 4.45
C ALA A 475 5.97 3.25 3.41
N LYS A 476 5.63 3.09 2.13
CA LYS A 476 6.57 3.12 1.01
C LYS A 476 6.64 4.53 0.43
N ASN A 477 7.85 5.05 0.24
CA ASN A 477 8.11 6.40 -0.30
C ASN A 477 7.47 7.53 0.52
N ALA A 478 7.47 7.41 1.86
CA ALA A 478 7.00 8.48 2.72
C ALA A 478 8.03 9.62 2.78
N ASP A 479 7.61 10.83 2.43
CA ASP A 479 8.34 12.06 2.74
C ASP A 479 7.79 12.64 4.04
N ILE A 480 8.65 12.73 5.07
CA ILE A 480 8.29 13.26 6.39
C ILE A 480 9.05 14.57 6.56
N SER A 481 8.39 15.69 6.26
CA SER A 481 8.96 17.04 6.40
C SER A 481 9.01 17.54 7.85
N GLY A 482 8.44 16.80 8.81
CA GLY A 482 8.42 17.10 10.24
C GLY A 482 9.40 16.24 11.05
N SER A 483 9.07 15.99 12.32
CA SER A 483 9.84 15.12 13.21
C SER A 483 9.15 13.78 13.44
N VAL A 484 9.96 12.72 13.58
CA VAL A 484 9.50 11.40 14.05
C VAL A 484 9.97 11.24 15.50
N ASN A 485 9.03 11.06 16.42
CA ASN A 485 9.33 10.80 17.84
C ASN A 485 8.90 9.37 18.21
N ALA A 486 9.84 8.57 18.69
CA ALA A 486 9.62 7.20 19.13
C ALA A 486 10.15 7.02 20.55
N ASN A 487 9.30 6.55 21.47
CA ASN A 487 9.68 6.35 22.87
C ASN A 487 10.61 5.13 23.07
N ALA A 488 10.51 4.12 22.20
CA ALA A 488 11.36 2.93 22.18
C ALA A 488 11.28 2.25 20.79
N GLY A 489 12.32 1.51 20.38
CA GLY A 489 12.31 0.73 19.15
C GLY A 489 13.70 0.36 18.62
N THR A 490 13.73 -0.44 17.54
CA THR A 490 14.97 -0.78 16.81
C THR A 490 14.91 -0.20 15.40
N LEU A 491 15.96 0.49 14.99
CA LEU A 491 16.12 1.01 13.64
C LEU A 491 17.06 0.11 12.84
N ASN A 492 16.61 -0.40 11.69
CA ASN A 492 17.41 -1.28 10.82
C ASN A 492 17.60 -0.62 9.45
N ASN A 493 18.81 -0.72 8.88
CA ASN A 493 19.17 -0.16 7.58
C ASN A 493 18.94 1.36 7.46
N VAL A 494 19.26 2.11 8.50
CA VAL A 494 19.18 3.57 8.47
C VAL A 494 20.42 4.13 7.78
N THR A 495 20.20 4.88 6.70
CA THR A 495 21.22 5.74 6.08
C THR A 495 20.92 7.18 6.46
N VAL A 496 21.90 7.84 7.09
CA VAL A 496 21.86 9.30 7.29
C VAL A 496 22.75 9.92 6.23
N ASN A 497 22.16 10.61 5.26
CA ASN A 497 22.90 11.19 4.13
C ASN A 497 23.65 12.49 4.51
N GLU A 498 23.25 13.13 5.60
CA GLU A 498 23.86 14.36 6.09
C GLU A 498 24.31 14.20 7.56
N ASN A 499 23.92 15.11 8.44
CA ASN A 499 24.38 15.16 9.83
C ASN A 499 23.39 14.47 10.78
N CYS A 500 23.91 13.59 11.65
CA CYS A 500 23.18 13.05 12.79
C CYS A 500 23.72 13.65 14.10
N THR A 501 22.84 14.14 14.98
CA THR A 501 23.21 14.54 16.34
C THR A 501 22.47 13.68 17.35
N ILE A 502 23.21 12.85 18.09
CA ILE A 502 22.68 12.10 19.23
C ILE A 502 22.88 12.95 20.48
N LYS A 503 21.80 13.49 21.06
CA LYS A 503 21.85 14.35 22.25
C LYS A 503 21.91 13.56 23.59
N GLY A 504 22.00 12.23 23.51
CA GLY A 504 22.03 11.31 24.66
C GLY A 504 23.12 10.24 24.55
N MET A 505 22.98 9.15 25.31
CA MET A 505 23.92 8.02 25.29
C MET A 505 23.58 7.02 24.17
N LEU A 506 24.57 6.60 23.39
CA LEU A 506 24.49 5.46 22.49
C LEU A 506 25.12 4.24 23.18
N GLU A 507 24.30 3.30 23.66
CA GLU A 507 24.74 2.02 24.21
C GLU A 507 24.49 0.90 23.19
N ALA A 508 25.52 0.12 22.88
CA ALA A 508 25.43 -0.99 21.93
C ALA A 508 26.37 -2.13 22.36
N THR A 509 25.88 -3.37 22.25
CA THR A 509 26.67 -4.59 22.55
C THR A 509 27.79 -4.83 21.53
N GLN A 510 27.64 -4.36 20.29
CA GLN A 510 28.67 -4.40 19.27
C GLN A 510 28.51 -3.23 18.30
N VAL A 511 29.59 -2.49 18.01
CA VAL A 511 29.67 -1.52 16.92
C VAL A 511 30.64 -2.07 15.87
N ARG A 512 30.23 -2.16 14.60
CA ARG A 512 31.09 -2.55 13.49
C ARG A 512 31.40 -1.31 12.63
N GLY A 513 32.63 -0.81 12.74
CA GLY A 513 33.11 0.42 12.10
C GLY A 513 33.83 1.34 13.08
N ASP A 514 34.54 2.34 12.57
CA ASP A 514 35.28 3.31 13.38
C ASP A 514 34.46 4.59 13.60
N PHE A 515 34.48 5.12 14.83
CA PHE A 515 34.05 6.50 15.07
C PHE A 515 35.22 7.41 14.72
N VAL A 516 35.07 8.21 13.65
CA VAL A 516 36.12 9.12 13.18
C VAL A 516 35.63 10.56 13.15
N LYS A 517 36.48 11.49 13.57
CA LYS A 517 36.29 12.93 13.37
C LYS A 517 37.48 13.45 12.59
N ALA A 518 37.25 13.99 11.41
CA ALA A 518 38.29 14.53 10.54
C ALA A 518 38.16 16.05 10.40
N VAL A 519 39.29 16.75 10.34
CA VAL A 519 39.37 18.15 9.93
C VAL A 519 40.43 18.26 8.85
N SER A 520 40.17 19.06 7.82
CA SER A 520 41.15 19.39 6.78
C SER A 520 41.27 20.90 6.61
N LYS A 521 42.49 21.41 6.47
CA LYS A 521 42.74 22.84 6.26
C LYS A 521 43.97 23.05 5.38
N SER A 522 43.86 23.95 4.40
CA SER A 522 45.00 24.37 3.58
C SER A 522 46.02 25.17 4.40
N PHE A 523 47.30 25.04 4.04
CA PHE A 523 48.36 25.84 4.64
C PHE A 523 48.23 27.31 4.22
N PRO A 524 48.59 28.26 5.10
CA PRO A 524 48.68 29.67 4.73
C PRO A 524 49.63 29.85 3.54
N LYS A 525 49.27 30.76 2.63
CA LYS A 525 50.12 31.12 1.50
C LYS A 525 50.52 32.58 1.57
N GLN A 526 51.70 32.89 1.06
CA GLN A 526 52.24 34.24 0.93
C GLN A 526 52.65 34.49 -0.52
N ALA A 527 52.56 35.74 -0.98
CA ALA A 527 52.96 36.11 -2.33
C ALA A 527 54.44 35.75 -2.56
N GLY A 528 54.71 34.99 -3.62
CA GLY A 528 56.04 34.61 -4.06
C GLY A 528 56.80 35.77 -4.70
N THR A 529 58.11 35.60 -4.85
CA THR A 529 59.01 36.63 -5.41
C THR A 529 58.90 36.77 -6.93
N TRP A 530 58.27 35.80 -7.63
CA TRP A 530 58.16 35.75 -9.10
C TRP A 530 56.71 35.50 -9.54
N GLY A 531 56.05 36.53 -10.08
CA GLY A 531 54.65 36.47 -10.52
C GLY A 531 53.66 36.27 -9.38
N ASN A 532 52.36 36.28 -9.68
CA ASN A 532 51.26 36.04 -8.72
C ASN A 532 51.21 34.58 -8.19
N THR A 533 52.36 33.98 -7.89
CA THR A 533 52.44 32.63 -7.33
C THR A 533 52.27 32.71 -5.81
N GLU A 534 51.16 32.19 -5.29
CA GLU A 534 50.97 32.03 -3.86
C GLU A 534 51.77 30.83 -3.35
N THR A 535 52.64 31.07 -2.37
CA THR A 535 53.60 30.07 -1.88
C THR A 535 53.27 29.63 -0.46
N PRO A 536 53.25 28.32 -0.16
CA PRO A 536 52.95 27.85 1.19
C PRO A 536 54.01 28.31 2.20
N ASN A 537 53.58 29.11 3.18
CA ASN A 537 54.44 29.58 4.26
C ASN A 537 53.57 29.94 5.47
N GLY A 538 53.78 29.26 6.58
CA GLY A 538 53.04 29.48 7.82
C GLY A 538 52.72 28.19 8.56
N THR A 539 51.90 28.33 9.60
CA THR A 539 51.55 27.24 10.52
C THR A 539 50.05 26.94 10.48
N VAL A 540 49.69 25.67 10.41
CA VAL A 540 48.35 25.17 10.71
C VAL A 540 48.38 24.54 12.10
N THR A 541 47.53 25.04 13.00
CA THR A 541 47.39 24.51 14.36
C THR A 541 46.08 23.76 14.50
N VAL A 542 46.15 22.52 14.99
CA VAL A 542 45.00 21.67 15.28
C VAL A 542 45.01 21.34 16.77
N THR A 543 43.94 21.75 17.47
CA THR A 543 43.75 21.42 18.89
C THR A 543 42.67 20.36 19.00
N ILE A 544 43.04 19.20 19.55
CA ILE A 544 42.14 18.11 19.89
C ILE A 544 41.90 18.18 21.39
N SER A 545 40.68 18.54 21.82
CA SER A 545 40.30 18.55 23.23
C SER A 545 39.83 17.17 23.68
N ASP A 546 40.24 16.74 24.87
CA ASP A 546 39.74 15.54 25.52
C ASP A 546 38.59 15.89 26.48
N ASP A 547 37.39 15.49 26.11
CA ASP A 547 36.15 15.68 26.88
C ASP A 547 35.53 14.35 27.33
N HIS A 548 36.19 13.20 27.07
CA HIS A 548 35.64 11.87 27.37
C HIS A 548 36.72 10.84 27.76
N ASN A 549 36.35 9.89 28.64
CA ASN A 549 37.26 8.90 29.24
C ASN A 549 37.59 7.69 28.33
N PHE A 550 38.06 7.90 27.09
CA PHE A 550 38.54 6.79 26.25
C PHE A 550 39.81 7.13 25.46
N ASP A 551 40.66 6.14 25.25
CA ASP A 551 41.89 6.31 24.47
C ASP A 551 41.57 6.58 22.99
N ARG A 552 42.33 7.48 22.38
CA ARG A 552 42.16 7.91 20.99
C ARG A 552 43.45 7.72 20.20
N GLN A 553 43.30 7.62 18.89
CA GLN A 553 44.40 7.71 17.93
C GLN A 553 44.18 8.90 17.01
N ILE A 554 45.21 9.71 16.86
CA ILE A 554 45.26 10.80 15.91
C ILE A 554 46.04 10.29 14.69
N ILE A 555 45.37 10.22 13.55
CA ILE A 555 45.93 9.78 12.27
C ILE A 555 46.14 11.01 11.40
N ILE A 556 47.36 11.14 10.89
CA ILE A 556 47.77 12.21 9.97
C ILE A 556 48.08 11.51 8.64
N PRO A 557 47.16 11.58 7.66
CA PRO A 557 47.43 11.14 6.30
C PRO A 557 48.65 11.87 5.70
N PRO A 558 49.28 11.32 4.65
CA PRO A 558 50.47 11.92 4.05
C PRO A 558 50.27 13.38 3.63
N ILE A 559 50.98 14.28 4.29
CA ILE A 559 51.16 15.66 3.86
C ILE A 559 52.37 15.69 2.94
N ILE A 560 52.18 16.05 1.67
CA ILE A 560 53.22 16.06 0.64
C ILE A 560 53.53 17.50 0.27
N PHE A 561 54.81 17.85 0.20
CA PHE A 561 55.26 19.19 -0.18
C PHE A 561 56.48 19.14 -1.11
N ASN A 562 56.52 20.04 -2.08
CA ASN A 562 57.57 20.07 -3.09
C ASN A 562 57.96 21.49 -3.50
N GLY A 563 59.25 21.62 -3.84
CA GLY A 563 59.77 22.78 -4.54
C GLY A 563 59.45 22.76 -6.03
N ILE A 564 59.52 23.93 -6.66
CA ILE A 564 59.36 24.12 -8.10
C ILE A 564 60.74 24.27 -8.74
N ALA A 565 60.90 23.68 -9.92
CA ALA A 565 62.10 23.83 -10.74
C ALA A 565 62.18 25.25 -11.31
N TYR A 566 63.37 25.85 -11.28
CA TYR A 566 63.66 27.13 -11.90
C TYR A 566 65.02 27.09 -12.60
N SER A 567 65.18 27.94 -13.59
CA SER A 567 66.44 28.10 -14.31
C SER A 567 67.31 29.13 -13.59
N ASP A 568 68.44 28.69 -13.03
CA ASP A 568 69.46 29.59 -12.49
C ASP A 568 70.41 29.99 -13.64
N PRO A 569 70.47 31.27 -14.04
CA PRO A 569 71.33 31.71 -15.14
C PRO A 569 72.83 31.62 -14.82
N GLY A 570 73.21 31.39 -13.54
CA GLY A 570 74.60 31.33 -13.10
C GLY A 570 75.23 32.72 -12.94
N SER A 571 76.34 32.80 -12.20
CA SER A 571 77.13 34.03 -12.07
C SER A 571 78.61 33.72 -11.81
N GLY A 572 79.50 34.47 -12.47
CA GLY A 572 80.96 34.25 -12.38
C GLY A 572 81.37 32.84 -12.86
N ASN A 573 82.19 32.14 -12.08
CA ASN A 573 82.67 30.78 -12.39
C ASN A 573 81.65 29.67 -12.07
N ASN A 574 80.40 29.99 -11.71
CA ASN A 574 79.35 28.99 -11.52
C ASN A 574 78.53 28.82 -12.80
N PRO A 575 78.60 27.65 -13.48
CA PRO A 575 77.74 27.37 -14.62
C PRO A 575 76.28 27.31 -14.14
N GLY A 576 75.40 28.07 -14.81
CA GLY A 576 73.96 28.01 -14.56
C GLY A 576 73.36 26.61 -14.80
N GLY A 577 72.12 26.40 -14.36
CA GLY A 577 71.42 25.11 -14.49
C GLY A 577 70.04 25.08 -13.84
N THR A 578 69.33 23.95 -13.95
CA THR A 578 68.04 23.74 -13.28
C THR A 578 68.26 23.56 -11.78
N ARG A 579 67.66 24.44 -10.99
CA ARG A 579 67.64 24.35 -9.53
C ARG A 579 66.19 24.20 -9.06
N TYR A 580 66.03 23.77 -7.81
CA TYR A 580 64.72 23.59 -7.20
C TYR A 580 64.65 24.46 -5.95
N THR A 581 63.52 25.10 -5.73
CA THR A 581 63.26 25.80 -4.47
C THR A 581 63.23 24.81 -3.30
N GLY A 582 63.68 25.25 -2.13
CA GLY A 582 63.73 24.42 -0.93
C GLY A 582 62.57 24.72 0.02
N TYR A 583 61.97 23.69 0.61
CA TYR A 583 60.98 23.80 1.67
C TYR A 583 61.38 22.96 2.89
N GLY A 584 61.17 23.54 4.06
CA GLY A 584 61.19 22.86 5.34
C GLY A 584 59.78 22.65 5.86
N PHE A 585 59.56 21.51 6.51
CA PHE A 585 58.33 21.15 7.17
C PHE A 585 58.61 20.64 8.57
N GLU A 586 57.97 21.25 9.57
CA GLU A 586 58.11 20.88 10.97
C GLU A 586 56.75 20.52 11.57
N VAL A 587 56.74 19.51 12.44
CA VAL A 587 55.57 19.14 13.22
C VAL A 587 55.92 19.20 14.69
N ARG A 588 55.14 19.96 15.46
CA ARG A 588 55.24 20.01 16.92
C ARG A 588 54.01 19.41 17.57
N LYS A 589 54.21 18.65 18.64
CA LYS A 589 53.15 18.15 19.53
C LYS A 589 53.32 18.83 20.89
N ASN A 590 52.31 19.59 21.32
CA ASN A 590 52.32 20.34 22.56
C ASN A 590 53.61 21.20 22.70
N GLY A 591 54.00 21.88 21.62
CA GLY A 591 55.20 22.73 21.55
C GLY A 591 56.52 21.99 21.31
N VAL A 592 56.58 20.67 21.48
CA VAL A 592 57.78 19.84 21.27
C VAL A 592 57.90 19.41 19.81
N LEU A 593 59.06 19.64 19.19
CA LEU A 593 59.33 19.22 17.81
C LEU A 593 59.39 17.68 17.72
N ILE A 594 58.49 17.08 16.94
CA ILE A 594 58.40 15.63 16.74
C ILE A 594 58.81 15.19 15.33
N ALA A 595 58.82 16.10 14.36
CA ALA A 595 59.33 15.82 13.02
C ALA A 595 59.87 17.08 12.35
N SER A 596 60.95 16.93 11.58
CA SER A 596 61.45 17.93 10.65
C SER A 596 61.83 17.24 9.34
N ARG A 597 61.40 17.80 8.21
CA ARG A 597 61.59 17.26 6.86
C ARG A 597 61.90 18.39 5.90
N GLU A 598 62.66 18.08 4.86
CA GLU A 598 63.07 19.06 3.86
C GLU A 598 63.04 18.45 2.47
N THR A 599 62.70 19.26 1.47
CA THR A 599 62.82 18.88 0.06
C THR A 599 64.28 18.78 -0.34
N LYS A 600 64.64 17.79 -1.17
CA LYS A 600 65.99 17.62 -1.72
C LYS A 600 65.96 17.64 -3.23
N GLY A 601 66.28 18.79 -3.83
CA GLY A 601 66.19 18.96 -5.28
C GLY A 601 64.77 18.68 -5.80
N ALA A 602 64.66 17.77 -6.76
CA ALA A 602 63.38 17.37 -7.35
C ALA A 602 62.51 16.46 -6.45
N ILE A 603 63.03 15.98 -5.31
CA ILE A 603 62.35 14.98 -4.48
C ILE A 603 61.39 15.68 -3.50
N PRO A 604 60.07 15.39 -3.55
CA PRO A 604 59.11 15.90 -2.58
C PRO A 604 59.38 15.40 -1.16
N GLY A 605 59.11 16.25 -0.17
CA GLY A 605 59.02 15.84 1.21
C GLY A 605 57.63 15.27 1.53
N SER A 606 57.57 14.35 2.50
CA SER A 606 56.30 13.83 3.02
C SER A 606 56.33 13.63 4.53
N TYR A 607 55.18 13.77 5.17
CA TYR A 607 54.96 13.44 6.57
C TYR A 607 53.60 12.79 6.79
N SER A 608 53.60 11.65 7.48
CA SER A 608 52.40 10.97 7.98
C SER A 608 52.72 10.37 9.34
N ALA A 609 51.74 10.29 10.24
CA ALA A 609 51.93 9.66 11.54
C ALA A 609 50.62 9.16 12.14
N VAL A 610 50.72 8.20 13.05
CA VAL A 610 49.67 7.81 13.99
C VAL A 610 50.17 8.14 15.40
N ILE A 611 49.43 8.96 16.12
CA ILE A 611 49.82 9.47 17.43
C ILE A 611 48.77 9.03 18.45
N ASP A 612 49.19 8.28 19.46
CA ASP A 612 48.32 7.92 20.58
C ASP A 612 47.98 9.14 21.44
N MET A 613 46.72 9.21 21.84
CA MET A 613 46.16 10.21 22.77
C MET A 613 45.38 9.47 23.87
N PRO A 614 46.04 9.10 24.98
CA PRO A 614 45.37 8.45 26.11
C PRO A 614 44.32 9.34 26.75
N SER A 615 43.27 8.73 27.30
CA SER A 615 42.22 9.43 28.04
C SER A 615 42.75 10.17 29.27
N GLY A 616 42.11 11.29 29.62
CA GLY A 616 42.39 12.06 30.84
C GLY A 616 43.64 12.95 30.77
N ARG A 617 44.25 13.14 29.60
CA ARG A 617 45.47 13.96 29.42
C ARG A 617 45.21 15.39 28.95
N GLY A 618 43.95 15.84 28.91
CA GLY A 618 43.58 17.18 28.44
C GLY A 618 43.70 17.31 26.92
N SER A 619 44.04 18.50 26.41
CA SER A 619 44.11 18.74 24.96
C SER A 619 45.47 18.36 24.35
N VAL A 620 45.46 17.83 23.12
CA VAL A 620 46.66 17.68 22.28
C VAL A 620 46.63 18.76 21.21
N THR A 621 47.70 19.55 21.13
CA THR A 621 47.90 20.55 20.09
C THR A 621 48.98 20.07 19.12
N LEU A 622 48.65 20.01 17.84
CA LEU A 622 49.58 19.73 16.76
C LEU A 622 49.78 21.00 15.92
N GLU A 623 51.03 21.39 15.72
CA GLU A 623 51.41 22.51 14.88
C GLU A 623 52.19 21.99 13.68
N PHE A 624 51.66 22.23 12.49
CA PHE A 624 52.28 21.87 11.22
C PHE A 624 52.79 23.16 10.58
N LYS A 625 54.10 23.31 10.47
CA LYS A 625 54.73 24.51 9.94
C LYS A 625 55.43 24.19 8.64
N VAL A 626 55.06 24.88 7.57
CA VAL A 626 55.80 24.89 6.31
C VAL A 626 56.52 26.23 6.17
N PHE A 627 57.77 26.19 5.75
CA PHE A 627 58.58 27.39 5.54
C PHE A 627 59.54 27.20 4.36
N HIS A 628 59.88 28.28 3.69
CA HIS A 628 60.84 28.27 2.59
C HIS A 628 62.27 28.17 3.12
N LYS A 629 63.16 27.57 2.31
CA LYS A 629 64.61 27.56 2.53
C LYS A 629 65.33 28.18 1.34
N GLY A 630 66.05 29.27 1.60
CA GLY A 630 66.75 30.05 0.57
C GLY A 630 65.93 31.23 0.04
N ASN A 631 66.48 31.95 -0.94
CA ASN A 631 65.96 33.24 -1.38
C ASN A 631 64.86 33.14 -2.47
N GLN A 632 64.40 31.94 -2.81
CA GLN A 632 63.44 31.72 -3.89
C GLN A 632 62.18 31.03 -3.40
N TRP A 633 61.03 31.67 -3.64
CA TRP A 633 59.76 31.32 -3.03
C TRP A 633 58.81 30.85 -4.15
N ALA A 634 58.65 29.53 -4.30
CA ALA A 634 57.73 28.88 -5.24
C ALA A 634 57.58 27.38 -4.92
N GLY A 635 56.39 26.86 -4.59
CA GLY A 635 56.22 25.46 -4.16
C GLY A 635 54.77 25.09 -3.86
N ASN A 636 54.49 23.80 -3.66
CA ASN A 636 53.15 23.30 -3.33
C ASN A 636 53.18 22.42 -2.07
N ILE A 637 52.05 22.35 -1.38
CA ILE A 637 51.79 21.45 -0.25
C ILE A 637 50.34 21.00 -0.30
N THR A 638 50.07 19.75 0.06
CA THR A 638 48.71 19.24 0.26
C THR A 638 48.07 19.85 1.51
N ASP A 639 46.75 19.78 1.62
CA ASP A 639 46.05 20.20 2.84
C ASP A 639 46.50 19.39 4.06
N CYS A 640 46.44 20.02 5.23
CA CYS A 640 46.65 19.35 6.50
C CYS A 640 45.35 18.68 6.95
N THR A 641 45.25 17.37 6.77
CA THR A 641 44.16 16.57 7.32
C THR A 641 44.58 15.90 8.62
N VAL A 642 43.74 16.00 9.66
CA VAL A 642 43.92 15.30 10.93
C VAL A 642 42.64 14.54 11.25
N ILE A 643 42.76 13.24 11.50
CA ILE A 643 41.67 12.34 11.80
C ILE A 643 41.85 11.86 13.24
N VAL A 644 40.80 11.95 14.06
CA VAL A 644 40.78 11.40 15.42
C VAL A 644 39.81 10.24 15.46
N THR A 645 40.26 9.09 15.94
CA THR A 645 39.42 7.92 16.14
C THR A 645 39.56 7.36 17.55
N LYS A 646 38.56 6.61 18.01
CA LYS A 646 38.67 5.84 19.24
C LYS A 646 39.72 4.74 19.02
N LYS A 647 40.71 4.65 19.92
CA LYS A 647 41.70 3.58 19.89
C LYS A 647 40.96 2.26 20.11
N ALA A 648 41.04 1.35 19.14
CA ALA A 648 40.29 0.10 19.16
C ALA A 648 40.52 -0.65 20.48
N ALA A 649 39.43 -1.01 21.17
CA ALA A 649 39.45 -1.99 22.24
C ALA A 649 39.52 -3.40 21.63
N SER A 650 40.51 -3.67 20.79
CA SER A 650 40.78 -5.03 20.35
C SER A 650 41.24 -5.84 21.56
N GLY A 651 40.38 -6.75 22.04
CA GLY A 651 40.74 -7.73 23.07
C GLY A 651 40.13 -7.57 24.46
N ILE A 652 39.15 -6.70 24.69
CA ILE A 652 38.40 -6.72 25.96
C ILE A 652 37.27 -7.74 25.86
N SER A 653 37.51 -8.94 26.39
CA SER A 653 36.44 -9.88 26.77
C SER A 653 36.20 -9.75 28.27
N ILE A 654 34.96 -9.48 28.67
CA ILE A 654 34.51 -9.68 30.06
C ILE A 654 34.01 -11.13 30.13
N ARG A 655 34.62 -11.93 31.01
CA ARG A 655 34.10 -13.27 31.35
C ARG A 655 33.06 -13.15 32.45
#